data_AF-A0A965ZVB8-F1
#
_entry.id   AF-A0A965ZVB8-F1
#
_cell.length_a   1.000
_cell.length_b   1.000
_cell.length_c   1.000
_cell.angle_alpha   90.00
_cell.angle_beta   90.00
_cell.angle_gamma   90.00
#
_symmetry.space_group_name_H-M   'P 1'
#
loop_
_entity.id
_entity.type
_entity.pdbx_description
1 polymer ?
#
loop_
_entity_poly.entity_id
_entity_poly.type
_entity_poly.pdbx_seq_one_letter_code
_entity_poly.pdbx_strand_id
1 'polypeptide(L)'
;LSASLSEDDPPFMPIRIKIHGAPDASDAQRVREYQAGVKDAGLQQRYEELATEIDRIYRAEPLPSELTQLSANSWVPENLKQAFREGASRWESAGPADRMALSADLLAAIRDNLSATADPGRRLELLDFSLRLESDHFRVATRVRQQLPTMSRQQILGAMAAAGEAAYGVGLLNRRLQGALQAEVAGLLDGPVPVADYQRSLAYLNRAPGWGLQALRRYFFRPMMTLSEVEPLAHLFIQDQLRGGPLLLYSQSLNLLARDAGALAGIRHKLFGEDAGAGFTALNPGLARGLLQARPVLEHGKPLREDGIYVLPETVSELPPVAGILTAGEGNPLSHVQLLARNLGIPNVTINPGVQQTLLENDNTIIVLAVSPGGLVEISEDDPGWDEVFAESDDSRGVRIEPDLDKLDLSLRRVVPIDKLSAADSGRTVGPKAAKLAELRKHYPEAVSRGVAIPFGVFKAVVLEQPHPDGGTLFDWMKRQYRKLAALPAGNSVRRERSEQFRAELYRRILDTRLSDSFRDDLRQALKATFGDEPVGLFVRSDTNVEDLAGFTGAGLNLTLPNVVDFDLLQESITQVWASPFTARAFSWRQSHMTAPEHVYTSILLLESVGSDKSGVLVTADIDTGARDTLSVAVNEGLGGAVDGQAAESLRIPLDGGPVRVLASATAPTRRVLSLEGGIVELPSSGTDAVLSPAEIKQLREFARSLPERFPPITDDAGGSAPADVEFGFLEGRLRLFQLRPFLDSSSVARNSYLQQMDSRAGADLNRRVDMRGRPNP
;
A
#
# COMPACT_ATOMS: atom_id res chain seq x y z
N LEU A 1 35.83 23.09 -31.05
CA LEU A 1 36.85 22.23 -31.69
C LEU A 1 36.24 21.09 -32.51
N SER A 2 35.40 20.22 -31.93
CA SER A 2 34.90 19.00 -32.61
C SER A 2 34.11 19.25 -33.91
N ALA A 3 33.38 20.36 -34.02
CA ALA A 3 32.70 20.76 -35.26
C ALA A 3 33.68 21.05 -36.41
N SER A 4 34.68 21.90 -36.16
CA SER A 4 35.71 22.22 -37.16
C SER A 4 36.57 21.00 -37.51
N LEU A 5 36.86 20.12 -36.55
CA LEU A 5 37.55 18.85 -36.85
C LEU A 5 36.73 17.92 -37.75
N SER A 6 35.40 17.86 -37.59
CA SER A 6 34.55 17.06 -38.48
C SER A 6 34.34 17.67 -39.87
N GLU A 7 34.57 18.97 -40.02
CA GLU A 7 34.55 19.64 -41.32
C GLU A 7 35.85 19.39 -42.08
N ASP A 8 36.99 19.45 -41.38
CA ASP A 8 38.33 19.20 -41.95
C ASP A 8 38.64 17.71 -42.15
N ASP A 9 37.98 16.83 -41.38
CA ASP A 9 38.14 15.37 -41.42
C ASP A 9 36.77 14.67 -41.29
N PRO A 10 36.00 14.55 -42.40
CA PRO A 10 34.63 14.04 -42.40
C PRO A 10 34.41 12.67 -41.74
N PRO A 11 35.36 11.70 -41.78
CA PRO A 11 35.25 10.44 -41.03
C PRO A 11 35.16 10.58 -39.50
N PHE A 12 35.48 11.74 -38.93
CA PHE A 12 35.32 12.02 -37.49
C PHE A 12 33.86 12.32 -37.10
N MET A 13 32.96 12.54 -38.07
CA MET A 13 31.56 12.91 -37.83
C MET A 13 30.80 11.98 -36.86
N PRO A 14 30.96 10.64 -36.86
CA PRO A 14 30.30 9.76 -35.89
C PRO A 14 30.73 10.02 -34.44
N ILE A 15 32.02 10.31 -34.22
CA ILE A 15 32.55 10.63 -32.90
C ILE A 15 32.05 12.00 -32.46
N ARG A 16 31.97 12.98 -33.39
CA ARG A 16 31.33 14.27 -33.12
C ARG A 16 29.86 14.11 -32.71
N ILE A 17 29.07 13.33 -33.47
CA ILE A 17 27.66 13.10 -33.15
C ILE A 17 27.53 12.51 -31.74
N LYS A 18 28.40 11.56 -31.36
CA LYS A 18 28.44 11.02 -30.01
C LYS A 18 28.77 12.10 -28.97
N ILE A 19 29.84 12.88 -29.18
CA ILE A 19 30.27 13.97 -28.28
C ILE A 19 29.14 15.00 -28.08
N HIS A 20 28.32 15.29 -29.09
CA HIS A 20 27.22 16.26 -28.95
C HIS A 20 25.89 15.65 -28.50
N GLY A 21 25.67 14.35 -28.75
CA GLY A 21 24.43 13.66 -28.39
C GLY A 21 24.41 13.14 -26.95
N ALA A 22 25.54 12.64 -26.44
CA ALA A 22 25.67 12.10 -25.09
C ALA A 22 27.15 12.17 -24.63
N PRO A 23 27.64 13.35 -24.23
CA PRO A 23 29.04 13.51 -23.87
C PRO A 23 29.37 12.86 -22.52
N ASP A 24 30.53 12.20 -22.44
CA ASP A 24 31.06 11.60 -21.21
C ASP A 24 32.60 11.56 -21.18
N ALA A 25 33.18 11.27 -20.02
CA ALA A 25 34.64 11.26 -19.83
C ALA A 25 35.40 10.29 -20.76
N SER A 26 34.75 9.23 -21.25
CA SER A 26 35.37 8.29 -22.20
C SER A 26 35.57 8.89 -23.59
N ASP A 27 34.96 10.04 -23.89
CA ASP A 27 35.13 10.72 -25.17
C ASP A 27 36.54 11.19 -25.41
N ALA A 28 37.27 11.58 -24.37
CA ALA A 28 38.67 11.94 -24.49
C ALA A 28 39.49 10.76 -25.05
N GLN A 29 39.22 9.55 -24.55
CA GLN A 29 39.86 8.33 -25.03
C GLN A 29 39.44 7.99 -26.47
N ARG A 30 38.16 8.13 -26.83
CA ARG A 30 37.68 7.90 -28.20
C ARG A 30 38.32 8.86 -29.20
N VAL A 31 38.52 10.13 -28.81
CA VAL A 31 39.21 11.12 -29.64
C VAL A 31 40.68 10.75 -29.83
N ARG A 32 41.38 10.28 -28.77
CA ARG A 32 42.77 9.81 -28.86
C ARG A 32 42.93 8.54 -29.70
N GLU A 33 42.01 7.60 -29.58
CA GLU A 33 41.98 6.38 -30.39
C GLU A 33 41.80 6.70 -31.88
N TYR A 34 40.94 7.67 -32.18
CA TYR A 34 40.77 8.17 -33.55
C TYR A 34 42.01 8.92 -34.04
N GLN A 35 42.56 9.82 -33.23
CA GLN A 35 43.80 10.57 -33.50
C GLN A 35 44.96 9.65 -33.88
N ALA A 36 45.10 8.49 -33.25
CA ALA A 36 46.16 7.52 -33.56
C ALA A 36 46.13 7.01 -35.01
N GLY A 37 44.97 7.07 -35.68
CA GLY A 37 44.80 6.72 -37.09
C GLY A 37 45.01 7.87 -38.08
N VAL A 38 45.11 9.12 -37.60
CA VAL A 38 45.24 10.32 -38.42
C VAL A 38 46.69 10.56 -38.78
N LYS A 39 47.00 10.79 -40.07
CA LYS A 39 48.38 10.98 -40.56
C LYS A 39 48.82 12.45 -40.64
N ASP A 40 47.86 13.37 -40.65
CA ASP A 40 48.13 14.81 -40.70
C ASP A 40 48.52 15.34 -39.31
N ALA A 41 49.72 15.92 -39.20
CA ALA A 41 50.26 16.38 -37.92
C ALA A 41 49.49 17.57 -37.33
N GLY A 42 48.91 18.44 -38.17
CA GLY A 42 48.10 19.57 -37.72
C GLY A 42 46.74 19.12 -37.17
N LEU A 43 46.13 18.11 -37.80
CA LEU A 43 44.93 17.47 -37.27
C LEU A 43 45.21 16.66 -36.01
N GLN A 44 46.33 15.93 -35.94
CA GLN A 44 46.73 15.20 -34.73
C GLN A 44 46.82 16.13 -33.50
N GLN A 45 47.45 17.30 -33.65
CA GLN A 45 47.54 18.27 -32.56
C GLN A 45 46.17 18.78 -32.12
N ARG A 46 45.29 19.10 -33.07
CA ARG A 46 43.94 19.58 -32.76
C ARG A 46 43.05 18.51 -32.13
N TYR A 47 43.24 17.23 -32.48
CA TYR A 47 42.59 16.11 -31.80
C TYR A 47 43.10 15.93 -30.36
N GLU A 48 44.41 16.08 -30.12
CA GLU A 48 44.96 16.07 -28.76
C GLU A 48 44.40 17.23 -27.91
N GLU A 49 44.29 18.43 -28.49
CA GLU A 49 43.67 19.59 -27.85
C GLU A 49 42.19 19.34 -27.51
N LEU A 50 41.43 18.71 -28.42
CA LEU A 50 40.05 18.33 -28.15
C LEU A 50 39.97 17.29 -27.02
N ALA A 51 40.79 16.24 -27.05
CA ALA A 51 40.81 15.21 -26.02
C ALA A 51 41.21 15.78 -24.65
N THR A 52 42.18 16.69 -24.64
CA THR A 52 42.64 17.39 -23.42
C THR A 52 41.56 18.29 -22.85
N GLU A 53 40.78 18.98 -23.69
CA GLU A 53 39.67 19.80 -23.19
C GLU A 53 38.47 18.96 -22.72
N ILE A 54 38.19 17.84 -23.39
CA ILE A 54 37.20 16.88 -22.88
C ILE A 54 37.66 16.35 -21.52
N ASP A 55 38.92 15.93 -21.38
CA ASP A 55 39.48 15.55 -20.09
C ASP A 55 39.36 16.69 -19.09
N ARG A 56 39.67 17.94 -19.45
CA ARG A 56 39.57 19.07 -18.51
C ARG A 56 38.13 19.31 -18.04
N ILE A 57 37.16 19.24 -18.94
CA ILE A 57 35.73 19.45 -18.65
C ILE A 57 35.19 18.31 -17.77
N TYR A 58 35.65 17.08 -17.99
CA TYR A 58 35.18 15.88 -17.28
C TYR A 58 36.09 15.43 -16.14
N ARG A 59 37.23 16.09 -15.92
CA ARG A 59 38.09 15.89 -14.76
C ARG A 59 37.42 16.57 -13.58
N ALA A 60 36.59 15.80 -12.87
CA ALA A 60 36.17 16.19 -11.53
C ALA A 60 37.42 16.54 -10.71
N GLU A 61 37.42 17.70 -10.05
CA GLU A 61 38.43 17.98 -9.04
C GLU A 61 38.45 16.80 -8.05
N PRO A 62 39.63 16.38 -7.56
CA PRO A 62 39.67 15.36 -6.51
C PRO A 62 38.77 15.80 -5.36
N LEU A 63 37.84 14.94 -4.94
CA LEU A 63 36.86 15.25 -3.89
C LEU A 63 37.46 15.98 -2.66
N PRO A 64 38.68 15.64 -2.15
CA PRO A 64 39.28 16.37 -1.03
C PRO A 64 39.55 17.86 -1.31
N SER A 65 39.97 18.21 -2.52
CA SER A 65 40.22 19.60 -2.92
C SER A 65 38.93 20.41 -2.91
N GLU A 66 37.87 19.83 -3.46
CA GLU A 66 36.57 20.51 -3.55
C GLU A 66 35.91 20.66 -2.17
N LEU A 67 35.96 19.63 -1.32
CA LEU A 67 35.54 19.70 0.07
C LEU A 67 36.28 20.82 0.83
N THR A 68 37.59 20.96 0.59
CA THR A 68 38.41 22.01 1.20
C THR A 68 37.95 23.40 0.73
N GLN A 69 37.71 23.58 -0.57
CA GLN A 69 37.21 24.84 -1.14
C GLN A 69 35.83 25.21 -0.57
N LEU A 70 34.88 24.27 -0.57
CA LEU A 70 33.55 24.49 0.01
C LEU A 70 33.63 24.86 1.49
N SER A 71 34.48 24.18 2.28
CA SER A 71 34.64 24.47 3.71
C SER A 71 35.22 25.85 4.04
N ALA A 72 35.88 26.49 3.07
CA ALA A 72 36.45 27.84 3.20
C ALA A 72 35.40 28.94 2.99
N ASN A 73 34.27 28.62 2.34
CA ASN A 73 33.23 29.59 2.06
C ASN A 73 32.46 30.01 3.32
N SER A 74 32.34 31.30 3.56
CA SER A 74 31.67 31.83 4.77
C SER A 74 30.19 31.45 4.86
N TRP A 75 29.52 31.27 3.72
CA TRP A 75 28.09 30.96 3.62
C TRP A 75 27.74 29.51 3.97
N VAL A 76 28.71 28.60 4.01
CA VAL A 76 28.49 27.21 4.39
C VAL A 76 28.30 27.12 5.92
N PRO A 77 27.25 26.43 6.42
CA PRO A 77 27.05 26.23 7.87
C PRO A 77 28.26 25.57 8.55
N GLU A 78 28.57 25.95 9.80
CA GLU A 78 29.82 25.50 10.46
C GLU A 78 29.87 23.99 10.69
N ASN A 79 28.74 23.37 11.03
CA ASN A 79 28.63 21.91 11.12
C ASN A 79 28.93 21.23 9.78
N LEU A 80 28.48 21.80 8.66
CA LEU A 80 28.78 21.28 7.33
C LEU A 80 30.25 21.53 6.93
N LYS A 81 30.83 22.68 7.30
CA LYS A 81 32.27 22.93 7.14
C LYS A 81 33.11 21.91 7.88
N GLN A 82 32.73 21.56 9.11
CA GLN A 82 33.42 20.54 9.89
C GLN A 82 33.38 19.18 9.16
N ALA A 83 32.20 18.76 8.71
CA ALA A 83 32.03 17.53 7.94
C ALA A 83 32.91 17.52 6.68
N PHE A 84 32.97 18.65 5.95
CA PHE A 84 33.81 18.77 4.75
C PHE A 84 35.31 18.67 5.05
N ARG A 85 35.80 19.34 6.11
CA ARG A 85 37.21 19.27 6.53
C ARG A 85 37.60 17.85 6.96
N GLU A 86 36.75 17.21 7.75
CA GLU A 86 36.96 15.83 8.20
C GLU A 86 36.96 14.86 7.02
N GLY A 87 35.98 14.98 6.13
CA GLY A 87 35.88 14.20 4.90
C GLY A 87 37.14 14.33 4.03
N ALA A 88 37.60 15.56 3.78
CA ALA A 88 38.80 15.82 3.00
C ALA A 88 40.05 15.18 3.61
N SER A 89 40.23 15.30 4.94
CA SER A 89 41.41 14.77 5.63
C SER A 89 41.49 13.23 5.63
N ARG A 90 40.34 12.55 5.68
CA ARG A 90 40.27 11.09 5.81
C ARG A 90 40.20 10.37 4.46
N TRP A 91 39.73 11.04 3.41
CA TRP A 91 39.42 10.41 2.13
C TRP A 91 40.59 9.66 1.50
N GLU A 92 41.78 10.25 1.46
CA GLU A 92 42.93 9.66 0.76
C GLU A 92 43.44 8.40 1.47
N SER A 93 43.48 8.40 2.80
CA SER A 93 43.97 7.27 3.61
C SER A 93 42.93 6.16 3.82
N ALA A 94 41.65 6.45 3.61
CA ALA A 94 40.54 5.53 3.80
C ALA A 94 40.48 4.41 2.74
N GLY A 95 40.15 3.19 3.17
CA GLY A 95 39.84 2.07 2.29
C GLY A 95 38.46 2.23 1.59
N PRO A 96 38.07 1.34 0.66
CA PRO A 96 36.81 1.45 -0.06
C PRO A 96 35.57 1.54 0.85
N ALA A 97 35.46 0.71 1.88
CA ALA A 97 34.33 0.74 2.81
C ALA A 97 34.26 2.05 3.61
N ASP A 98 35.41 2.54 4.10
CA ASP A 98 35.49 3.80 4.85
C ASP A 98 35.16 5.01 3.96
N ARG A 99 35.63 5.03 2.70
CA ARG A 99 35.26 6.07 1.72
C ARG A 99 33.77 6.06 1.42
N MET A 100 33.16 4.87 1.39
CA MET A 100 31.72 4.74 1.17
C MET A 100 30.94 5.32 2.35
N ALA A 101 31.34 5.01 3.59
CA ALA A 101 30.74 5.61 4.79
C ALA A 101 30.91 7.13 4.81
N LEU A 102 32.13 7.63 4.54
CA LEU A 102 32.40 9.07 4.48
C LEU A 102 31.54 9.81 3.45
N SER A 103 31.41 9.26 2.23
CA SER A 103 30.56 9.87 1.20
C SER A 103 29.07 9.84 1.57
N ALA A 104 28.60 8.77 2.24
CA ALA A 104 27.24 8.69 2.74
C ALA A 104 26.95 9.74 3.83
N ASP A 105 27.84 9.86 4.81
CA ASP A 105 27.73 10.85 5.89
C ASP A 105 27.74 12.29 5.33
N LEU A 106 28.56 12.55 4.32
CA LEU A 106 28.61 13.85 3.63
C LEU A 106 27.30 14.15 2.88
N LEU A 107 26.73 13.17 2.17
CA LEU A 107 25.42 13.34 1.50
C LEU A 107 24.31 13.66 2.53
N ALA A 108 24.27 12.94 3.65
CA ALA A 108 23.33 13.19 4.73
C ALA A 108 23.54 14.57 5.36
N ALA A 109 24.80 14.96 5.62
CA ALA A 109 25.14 16.27 6.19
C ALA A 109 24.74 17.42 5.26
N ILE A 110 24.92 17.27 3.94
CA ILE A 110 24.44 18.27 2.97
C ILE A 110 22.92 18.40 3.08
N ARG A 111 22.19 17.28 3.02
CA ARG A 111 20.73 17.27 3.11
C ARG A 111 20.21 17.97 4.37
N ASP A 112 20.78 17.62 5.53
CA ASP A 112 20.38 18.19 6.83
C ASP A 112 20.61 19.71 6.92
N ASN A 113 21.48 20.27 6.07
CA ASN A 113 21.87 21.68 6.08
C ASN A 113 21.36 22.50 4.89
N LEU A 114 20.65 21.90 3.93
CA LEU A 114 20.13 22.62 2.76
C LEU A 114 19.23 23.80 3.14
N SER A 115 18.38 23.64 4.16
CA SER A 115 17.47 24.69 4.62
C SER A 115 18.16 25.80 5.41
N ALA A 116 19.31 25.50 6.04
CA ALA A 116 20.10 26.46 6.82
C ALA A 116 20.75 27.54 5.94
N THR A 117 21.02 27.22 4.68
CA THR A 117 21.48 28.19 3.68
C THR A 117 20.28 29.00 3.19
N ALA A 118 20.19 30.30 3.48
CA ALA A 118 19.03 31.12 3.09
C ALA A 118 19.00 31.46 1.59
N ASP A 119 20.17 31.55 0.95
CA ASP A 119 20.32 31.93 -0.46
C ASP A 119 19.98 30.75 -1.41
N PRO A 120 19.01 30.91 -2.33
CA PRO A 120 18.62 29.84 -3.25
C PRO A 120 19.74 29.40 -4.20
N GLY A 121 20.61 30.30 -4.65
CA GLY A 121 21.74 29.96 -5.51
C GLY A 121 22.80 29.13 -4.78
N ARG A 122 23.05 29.43 -3.51
CA ARG A 122 23.93 28.62 -2.65
C ARG A 122 23.33 27.26 -2.29
N ARG A 123 22.00 27.16 -2.16
CA ARG A 123 21.33 25.85 -2.06
C ARG A 123 21.54 25.03 -3.31
N LEU A 124 21.42 25.65 -4.49
CA LEU A 124 21.67 24.97 -5.76
C LEU A 124 23.13 24.51 -5.86
N GLU A 125 24.09 25.34 -5.44
CA GLU A 125 25.52 24.96 -5.39
C GLU A 125 25.77 23.72 -4.51
N LEU A 126 25.11 23.62 -3.34
CA LEU A 126 25.18 22.42 -2.50
C LEU A 126 24.49 21.20 -3.13
N LEU A 127 23.37 21.40 -3.84
CA LEU A 127 22.67 20.33 -4.55
C LEU A 127 23.51 19.80 -5.72
N ASP A 128 24.11 20.67 -6.51
CA ASP A 128 25.02 20.30 -7.60
C ASP A 128 26.23 19.52 -7.06
N PHE A 129 26.79 19.96 -5.93
CA PHE A 129 27.85 19.21 -5.23
C PHE A 129 27.35 17.83 -4.78
N SER A 130 26.13 17.73 -4.24
CA SER A 130 25.56 16.46 -3.78
C SER A 130 25.39 15.45 -4.91
N LEU A 131 24.99 15.88 -6.11
CA LEU A 131 24.85 15.00 -7.28
C LEU A 131 26.21 14.43 -7.74
N ARG A 132 27.26 15.24 -7.67
CA ARG A 132 28.62 14.78 -7.97
C ARG A 132 29.13 13.82 -6.89
N LEU A 133 28.87 14.13 -5.62
CA LEU A 133 29.22 13.28 -4.50
C LEU A 133 28.49 11.92 -4.55
N GLU A 134 27.22 11.89 -4.98
CA GLU A 134 26.47 10.67 -5.24
C GLU A 134 27.15 9.80 -6.31
N SER A 135 27.64 10.43 -7.39
CA SER A 135 28.40 9.72 -8.43
C SER A 135 29.69 9.10 -7.89
N ASP A 136 30.42 9.81 -7.02
CA ASP A 136 31.60 9.26 -6.35
C ASP A 136 31.25 8.16 -5.34
N HIS A 137 30.15 8.31 -4.60
CA HIS A 137 29.61 7.27 -3.72
C HIS A 137 29.33 5.98 -4.51
N PHE A 138 28.65 6.08 -5.66
CA PHE A 138 28.34 4.94 -6.53
C PHE A 138 29.60 4.23 -7.05
N ARG A 139 30.63 5.00 -7.44
CA ARG A 139 31.93 4.44 -7.86
C ARG A 139 32.62 3.67 -6.74
N VAL A 140 32.61 4.20 -5.52
CA VAL A 140 33.18 3.54 -4.35
C VAL A 140 32.35 2.30 -3.97
N ALA A 141 31.03 2.40 -3.96
CA ALA A 141 30.10 1.30 -3.72
C ALA A 141 30.33 0.12 -4.68
N THR A 142 30.64 0.39 -5.96
CA THR A 142 30.99 -0.65 -6.93
C THR A 142 32.24 -1.44 -6.55
N ARG A 143 33.24 -0.81 -5.91
CA ARG A 143 34.43 -1.51 -5.39
C ARG A 143 34.10 -2.33 -4.14
N VAL A 144 33.29 -1.78 -3.23
CA VAL A 144 32.81 -2.50 -2.03
C VAL A 144 32.00 -3.74 -2.43
N ARG A 145 31.15 -3.62 -3.46
CA ARG A 145 30.37 -4.73 -4.03
C ARG A 145 31.23 -5.93 -4.41
N GLN A 146 32.39 -5.69 -5.04
CA GLN A 146 33.32 -6.75 -5.44
C GLN A 146 33.95 -7.48 -4.25
N GLN A 147 33.97 -6.86 -3.07
CA GLN A 147 34.57 -7.39 -1.84
C GLN A 147 33.55 -8.09 -0.93
N LEU A 148 32.24 -7.89 -1.14
CA LEU A 148 31.16 -8.49 -0.32
C LEU A 148 31.34 -9.99 -0.03
N PRO A 149 31.71 -10.87 -0.99
CA PRO A 149 31.85 -12.31 -0.71
C PRO A 149 32.95 -12.66 0.30
N THR A 150 33.88 -11.73 0.55
CA THR A 150 35.03 -11.91 1.47
C THR A 150 34.85 -11.23 2.82
N MET A 151 33.82 -10.39 2.94
CA MET A 151 33.50 -9.61 4.13
C MET A 151 32.80 -10.45 5.20
N SER A 152 32.96 -10.06 6.46
CA SER A 152 32.14 -10.59 7.56
C SER A 152 30.71 -10.04 7.51
N ARG A 153 29.76 -10.69 8.20
CA ARG A 153 28.38 -10.18 8.35
C ARG A 153 28.36 -8.74 8.87
N GLN A 154 29.21 -8.44 9.86
CA GLN A 154 29.38 -7.10 10.43
C GLN A 154 29.83 -6.07 9.37
N GLN A 155 30.81 -6.42 8.53
CA GLN A 155 31.28 -5.53 7.47
C GLN A 155 30.20 -5.30 6.40
N ILE A 156 29.44 -6.34 6.04
CA ILE A 156 28.32 -6.25 5.10
C ILE A 156 27.19 -5.39 5.68
N LEU A 157 26.85 -5.58 6.96
CA LEU A 157 25.90 -4.72 7.69
C LEU A 157 26.36 -3.26 7.72
N GLY A 158 27.65 -3.01 7.92
CA GLY A 158 28.23 -1.66 7.86
C GLY A 158 28.12 -1.02 6.48
N ALA A 159 28.44 -1.76 5.41
CA ALA A 159 28.28 -1.29 4.03
C ALA A 159 26.80 -1.03 3.69
N MET A 160 25.89 -1.90 4.17
CA MET A 160 24.45 -1.74 4.02
C MET A 160 23.94 -0.50 4.77
N ALA A 161 24.40 -0.25 6.00
CA ALA A 161 24.05 0.96 6.75
C ALA A 161 24.54 2.23 6.05
N ALA A 162 25.77 2.24 5.53
CA ALA A 162 26.29 3.37 4.75
C ALA A 162 25.47 3.61 3.47
N ALA A 163 25.04 2.54 2.77
CA ALA A 163 24.14 2.69 1.63
C ALA A 163 22.76 3.25 2.03
N GLY A 164 22.24 2.85 3.19
CA GLY A 164 21.01 3.42 3.75
C GLY A 164 21.16 4.91 4.11
N GLU A 165 22.29 5.30 4.67
CA GLU A 165 22.61 6.70 4.98
C GLU A 165 22.73 7.54 3.70
N ALA A 166 23.38 7.01 2.65
CA ALA A 166 23.43 7.66 1.35
C ALA A 166 22.03 7.77 0.73
N ALA A 167 21.18 6.74 0.85
CA ALA A 167 19.79 6.78 0.41
C ALA A 167 18.97 7.87 1.14
N TYR A 168 19.26 8.13 2.41
CA TYR A 168 18.77 9.33 3.09
C TYR A 168 19.37 10.59 2.47
N GLY A 169 20.68 10.71 2.31
CA GLY A 169 21.30 11.89 1.73
C GLY A 169 20.74 12.32 0.37
N VAL A 170 20.40 11.37 -0.50
CA VAL A 170 19.89 11.63 -1.86
C VAL A 170 18.37 11.77 -1.96
N GLY A 171 17.62 11.69 -0.85
CA GLY A 171 16.16 11.91 -0.89
C GLY A 171 15.29 10.65 -0.94
N LEU A 172 15.86 9.45 -1.03
CA LEU A 172 15.10 8.20 -1.16
C LEU A 172 14.48 7.74 0.16
N LEU A 173 15.15 8.00 1.28
CA LEU A 173 14.62 7.76 2.62
C LEU A 173 14.37 9.09 3.34
N ASN A 174 13.35 9.18 4.18
CA ASN A 174 13.17 10.31 5.10
C ASN A 174 13.91 10.07 6.43
N ARG A 175 13.95 11.06 7.34
CA ARG A 175 14.73 10.94 8.58
C ARG A 175 14.21 9.83 9.47
N ARG A 176 12.89 9.65 9.54
CA ARG A 176 12.25 8.60 10.34
C ARG A 176 12.65 7.21 9.86
N LEU A 177 12.61 6.97 8.55
CA LEU A 177 12.97 5.70 7.94
C LEU A 177 14.46 5.41 8.10
N GLN A 178 15.30 6.42 7.93
CA GLN A 178 16.74 6.31 8.15
C GLN A 178 17.05 5.96 9.62
N GLY A 179 16.41 6.61 10.59
CA GLY A 179 16.58 6.31 12.00
C GLY A 179 16.13 4.89 12.36
N ALA A 180 15.02 4.42 11.77
CA ALA A 180 14.54 3.07 11.97
C ALA A 180 15.51 2.01 11.41
N LEU A 181 16.08 2.25 10.23
CA LEU A 181 17.10 1.39 9.61
C LEU A 181 18.36 1.34 10.48
N GLN A 182 18.88 2.50 10.90
CA GLN A 182 20.07 2.57 11.74
C GLN A 182 19.88 1.85 13.09
N ALA A 183 18.72 2.02 13.73
CA ALA A 183 18.41 1.35 14.99
C ALA A 183 18.38 -0.18 14.84
N GLU A 184 17.76 -0.70 13.78
CA GLU A 184 17.70 -2.14 13.54
C GLU A 184 19.08 -2.73 13.22
N VAL A 185 19.90 -2.03 12.41
CA VAL A 185 21.29 -2.46 12.16
C VAL A 185 22.13 -2.42 13.43
N ALA A 186 22.00 -1.38 14.25
CA ALA A 186 22.73 -1.26 15.51
C ALA A 186 22.42 -2.43 16.46
N GLY A 187 21.15 -2.86 16.53
CA GLY A 187 20.74 -4.02 17.32
C GLY A 187 21.42 -5.33 16.87
N LEU A 188 21.65 -5.51 15.57
CA LEU A 188 22.39 -6.67 15.04
C LEU A 188 23.90 -6.59 15.33
N LEU A 189 24.45 -5.39 15.51
CA LEU A 189 25.88 -5.17 15.75
C LEU A 189 26.28 -5.29 17.23
N ASP A 190 25.32 -5.30 18.16
CA ASP A 190 25.55 -5.32 19.61
C ASP A 190 26.04 -6.67 20.17
N GLY A 191 26.13 -7.71 19.33
CA GLY A 191 26.72 -8.99 19.69
C GLY A 191 26.10 -10.17 18.95
N PRO A 192 26.39 -11.41 19.37
CA PRO A 192 25.75 -12.58 18.79
C PRO A 192 24.25 -12.60 19.10
N VAL A 193 23.42 -12.61 18.06
CA VAL A 193 21.96 -12.65 18.15
C VAL A 193 21.42 -14.04 17.76
N PRO A 194 20.28 -14.49 18.30
CA PRO A 194 19.60 -15.70 17.82
C PRO A 194 19.30 -15.65 16.32
N VAL A 195 19.30 -16.81 15.63
CA VAL A 195 18.94 -16.91 14.21
C VAL A 195 17.55 -16.31 13.94
N ALA A 196 16.56 -16.56 14.82
CA ALA A 196 15.23 -15.97 14.67
C ALA A 196 15.25 -14.42 14.67
N ASP A 197 16.02 -13.81 15.56
CA ASP A 197 16.11 -12.35 15.65
C ASP A 197 16.88 -11.78 14.44
N TYR A 198 17.96 -12.45 14.02
CA TYR A 198 18.68 -12.09 12.80
C TYR A 198 17.76 -12.09 11.58
N GLN A 199 16.95 -13.15 11.39
CA GLN A 199 15.97 -13.23 10.31
C GLN A 199 14.91 -12.14 10.41
N ARG A 200 14.33 -11.92 11.59
CA ARG A 200 13.29 -10.91 11.81
C ARG A 200 13.82 -9.50 11.48
N SER A 201 15.04 -9.18 11.91
CA SER A 201 15.67 -7.90 11.63
C SER A 201 16.00 -7.71 10.14
N LEU A 202 16.50 -8.73 9.45
CA LEU A 202 16.74 -8.65 8.01
C LEU A 202 15.43 -8.54 7.22
N ALA A 203 14.38 -9.25 7.63
CA ALA A 203 13.04 -9.10 7.05
C ALA A 203 12.50 -7.68 7.26
N TYR A 204 12.80 -7.04 8.39
CA TYR A 204 12.50 -5.62 8.60
C TYR A 204 13.28 -4.72 7.65
N LEU A 205 14.60 -4.90 7.58
CA LEU A 205 15.51 -4.11 6.74
C LEU A 205 15.22 -4.26 5.23
N ASN A 206 14.56 -5.34 4.81
CA ASN A 206 14.11 -5.56 3.44
C ASN A 206 13.03 -4.58 2.94
N ARG A 207 12.50 -3.74 3.83
CA ARG A 207 11.54 -2.70 3.46
C ARG A 207 12.20 -1.46 2.84
N ALA A 208 13.47 -1.18 3.16
CA ALA A 208 14.13 0.05 2.73
C ALA A 208 14.21 0.27 1.19
N PRO A 209 14.44 -0.75 0.35
CA PRO A 209 14.34 -0.58 -1.10
C PRO A 209 12.92 -0.22 -1.55
N GLY A 210 11.90 -0.80 -0.90
CA GLY A 210 10.48 -0.48 -1.11
C GLY A 210 10.17 0.96 -0.75
N TRP A 211 10.67 1.46 0.38
CA TRP A 211 10.55 2.86 0.79
C TRP A 211 11.12 3.82 -0.26
N GLY A 212 12.32 3.55 -0.76
CA GLY A 212 12.95 4.38 -1.80
C GLY A 212 12.21 4.35 -3.14
N LEU A 213 11.73 3.18 -3.55
CA LEU A 213 10.88 3.06 -4.74
C LEU A 213 9.59 3.90 -4.60
N GLN A 214 8.95 3.87 -3.43
CA GLN A 214 7.73 4.64 -3.18
C GLN A 214 7.99 6.15 -3.11
N ALA A 215 9.13 6.58 -2.58
CA ALA A 215 9.56 7.98 -2.65
C ALA A 215 9.70 8.45 -4.10
N LEU A 216 10.37 7.66 -4.96
CA LEU A 216 10.50 7.98 -6.38
C LEU A 216 9.13 8.04 -7.09
N ARG A 217 8.24 7.08 -6.81
CA ARG A 217 6.88 7.09 -7.36
C ARG A 217 6.10 8.33 -6.96
N ARG A 218 6.13 8.71 -5.67
CA ARG A 218 5.47 9.92 -5.17
C ARG A 218 5.80 11.16 -5.99
N TYR A 219 7.08 11.37 -6.29
CA TYR A 219 7.55 12.58 -6.98
C TYR A 219 7.51 12.49 -8.50
N PHE A 220 7.83 11.32 -9.07
CA PHE A 220 8.11 11.19 -10.50
C PHE A 220 7.08 10.37 -11.26
N PHE A 221 6.20 9.59 -10.61
CA PHE A 221 5.29 8.70 -11.34
C PHE A 221 4.40 9.45 -12.33
N ARG A 222 3.72 10.52 -11.89
CA ARG A 222 2.82 11.28 -12.77
C ARG A 222 3.57 11.96 -13.93
N PRO A 223 4.65 12.73 -13.70
CA PRO A 223 5.46 13.27 -14.79
C PRO A 223 6.01 12.19 -15.74
N MET A 224 6.48 11.06 -15.20
CA MET A 224 6.98 9.93 -15.97
C MET A 224 5.91 9.34 -16.89
N MET A 225 4.70 9.11 -16.36
CA MET A 225 3.58 8.61 -17.16
C MET A 225 3.18 9.60 -18.26
N THR A 226 3.10 10.89 -17.95
CA THR A 226 2.81 11.92 -18.96
C THR A 226 3.88 11.96 -20.05
N LEU A 227 5.17 11.91 -19.68
CA LEU A 227 6.26 11.93 -20.65
C LEU A 227 6.30 10.64 -21.49
N SER A 228 5.92 9.51 -20.91
CA SER A 228 5.91 8.21 -21.60
C SER A 228 4.96 8.13 -22.79
N GLU A 229 3.97 9.01 -22.86
CA GLU A 229 3.07 9.13 -24.02
C GLU A 229 3.83 9.53 -25.30
N VAL A 230 4.99 10.20 -25.16
CA VAL A 230 5.82 10.67 -26.29
C VAL A 230 7.24 10.09 -26.30
N GLU A 231 7.77 9.66 -25.15
CA GLU A 231 9.08 9.00 -25.00
C GLU A 231 8.93 7.72 -24.17
N PRO A 232 8.73 6.54 -24.81
CA PRO A 232 8.49 5.28 -24.09
C PRO A 232 9.60 4.88 -23.12
N LEU A 233 10.85 5.31 -23.33
CA LEU A 233 11.96 5.03 -22.39
C LEU A 233 11.77 5.72 -21.04
N ALA A 234 10.91 6.75 -20.95
CA ALA A 234 10.58 7.40 -19.69
C ALA A 234 10.04 6.39 -18.65
N HIS A 235 9.37 5.31 -19.07
CA HIS A 235 8.92 4.24 -18.15
C HIS A 235 10.05 3.60 -17.32
N LEU A 236 11.29 3.67 -17.80
CA LEU A 236 12.45 3.08 -17.14
C LEU A 236 13.08 4.02 -16.10
N PHE A 237 12.66 5.28 -16.03
CA PHE A 237 13.29 6.30 -15.18
C PHE A 237 13.48 5.84 -13.74
N ILE A 238 12.42 5.35 -13.09
CA ILE A 238 12.49 4.89 -11.69
C ILE A 238 13.45 3.69 -11.55
N GLN A 239 13.46 2.77 -12.51
CA GLN A 239 14.37 1.62 -12.48
C GLN A 239 15.82 2.06 -12.62
N ASP A 240 16.08 3.03 -13.48
CA ASP A 240 17.42 3.56 -13.73
C ASP A 240 17.94 4.34 -12.51
N GLN A 241 17.08 5.11 -11.84
CA GLN A 241 17.42 5.74 -10.56
C GLN A 241 17.76 4.70 -9.48
N LEU A 242 17.01 3.61 -9.38
CA LEU A 242 17.31 2.55 -8.40
C LEU A 242 18.60 1.78 -8.74
N ARG A 243 18.90 1.55 -10.02
CA ARG A 243 20.12 0.86 -10.48
C ARG A 243 21.36 1.75 -10.38
N GLY A 244 21.21 3.06 -10.55
CA GLY A 244 22.29 4.05 -10.44
C GLY A 244 22.51 4.59 -9.02
N GLY A 245 21.60 4.29 -8.09
CA GLY A 245 21.58 4.89 -6.75
C GLY A 245 22.16 4.01 -5.63
N PRO A 246 22.19 4.54 -4.39
CA PRO A 246 22.75 3.86 -3.22
C PRO A 246 21.99 2.58 -2.82
N LEU A 247 20.70 2.47 -3.17
CA LEU A 247 19.88 1.30 -2.82
C LEU A 247 20.26 0.01 -3.56
N LEU A 248 21.05 0.08 -4.63
CA LEU A 248 21.56 -1.11 -5.32
C LEU A 248 22.48 -1.91 -4.40
N LEU A 249 23.50 -1.27 -3.83
CA LEU A 249 24.44 -1.95 -2.92
C LEU A 249 23.76 -2.36 -1.62
N TYR A 250 22.82 -1.56 -1.12
CA TYR A 250 21.97 -1.93 0.00
C TYR A 250 21.29 -3.28 -0.25
N SER A 251 20.57 -3.39 -1.36
CA SER A 251 19.79 -4.59 -1.72
C SER A 251 20.68 -5.81 -1.92
N GLN A 252 21.85 -5.64 -2.53
CA GLN A 252 22.82 -6.73 -2.71
C GLN A 252 23.41 -7.24 -1.39
N SER A 253 23.75 -6.32 -0.49
CA SER A 253 24.26 -6.63 0.85
C SER A 253 23.19 -7.37 1.66
N LEU A 254 21.96 -6.87 1.63
CA LEU A 254 20.81 -7.49 2.28
C LEU A 254 20.53 -8.89 1.72
N ASN A 255 20.50 -9.07 0.39
CA ASN A 255 20.24 -10.36 -0.23
C ASN A 255 21.25 -11.43 0.21
N LEU A 256 22.53 -11.05 0.35
CA LEU A 256 23.57 -11.96 0.85
C LEU A 256 23.31 -12.36 2.31
N LEU A 257 22.98 -11.39 3.18
CA LEU A 257 22.67 -11.64 4.58
C LEU A 257 21.37 -12.44 4.75
N ALA A 258 20.36 -12.19 3.93
CA ALA A 258 19.07 -12.89 3.97
C ALA A 258 19.21 -14.36 3.53
N ARG A 259 19.99 -14.64 2.48
CA ARG A 259 20.35 -16.02 2.09
C ARG A 259 21.06 -16.76 3.22
N ASP A 260 22.04 -16.11 3.83
CA ASP A 260 22.76 -16.65 4.97
C ASP A 260 21.82 -16.95 6.16
N ALA A 261 20.90 -16.03 6.48
CA ALA A 261 19.92 -16.23 7.53
C ALA A 261 18.94 -17.38 7.21
N GLY A 262 18.48 -17.47 5.96
CA GLY A 262 17.67 -18.58 5.46
C GLY A 262 18.39 -19.92 5.58
N ALA A 263 19.67 -19.99 5.15
CA ALA A 263 20.50 -21.18 5.29
C ALA A 263 20.69 -21.59 6.75
N LEU A 264 20.91 -20.63 7.66
CA LEU A 264 21.03 -20.88 9.09
C LEU A 264 19.73 -21.38 9.73
N ALA A 265 18.57 -20.98 9.19
CA ALA A 265 17.25 -21.39 9.67
C ALA A 265 16.65 -22.59 8.93
N GLY A 266 17.31 -23.09 7.89
CA GLY A 266 16.77 -24.14 7.02
C GLY A 266 15.56 -23.68 6.18
N ILE A 267 15.39 -22.36 5.98
CA ILE A 267 14.29 -21.76 5.24
C ILE A 267 14.68 -21.57 3.77
N ARG A 268 13.82 -22.03 2.84
CA ARG A 268 13.98 -21.87 1.39
C ARG A 268 12.64 -21.53 0.75
N HIS A 269 12.47 -20.30 0.25
CA HIS A 269 11.36 -20.00 -0.67
C HIS A 269 11.64 -20.68 -1.99
N LYS A 270 10.60 -20.89 -2.79
CA LYS A 270 10.75 -21.48 -4.12
C LYS A 270 10.15 -20.58 -5.19
N LEU A 271 10.90 -20.39 -6.26
CA LEU A 271 10.46 -19.69 -7.46
C LEU A 271 10.78 -20.58 -8.66
N PHE A 272 9.75 -21.15 -9.27
CA PHE A 272 9.83 -22.08 -10.41
C PHE A 272 10.87 -23.20 -10.19
N GLY A 273 10.85 -23.79 -8.99
CA GLY A 273 11.74 -24.90 -8.61
C GLY A 273 13.13 -24.48 -8.11
N GLU A 274 13.50 -23.21 -8.20
CA GLU A 274 14.76 -22.68 -7.65
C GLU A 274 14.59 -22.14 -6.23
N ASP A 275 15.60 -22.34 -5.38
CA ASP A 275 15.64 -21.76 -4.04
C ASP A 275 15.80 -20.24 -4.13
N ALA A 276 14.79 -19.51 -3.67
CA ALA A 276 14.83 -18.06 -3.53
C ALA A 276 15.09 -17.69 -2.06
N GLY A 277 16.20 -16.97 -1.81
CA GLY A 277 16.59 -16.60 -0.45
C GLY A 277 15.93 -15.33 0.10
N ALA A 278 15.32 -14.51 -0.76
CA ALA A 278 14.69 -13.24 -0.39
C ALA A 278 13.77 -12.75 -1.53
N GLY A 279 13.05 -11.64 -1.30
CA GLY A 279 12.28 -10.95 -2.34
C GLY A 279 10.78 -11.16 -2.28
N PHE A 280 10.30 -11.90 -1.29
CA PHE A 280 8.90 -12.07 -0.98
C PHE A 280 8.59 -11.48 0.40
N THR A 281 7.41 -10.89 0.55
CA THR A 281 6.82 -10.56 1.85
C THR A 281 5.40 -11.06 1.81
N ALA A 282 5.14 -12.19 2.47
CA ALA A 282 3.80 -12.72 2.62
C ALA A 282 2.92 -11.70 3.37
N LEU A 283 1.79 -11.36 2.79
CA LEU A 283 0.77 -10.49 3.41
C LEU A 283 -0.38 -11.35 3.93
N ASN A 284 -0.85 -12.28 3.10
CA ASN A 284 -1.90 -13.23 3.46
C ASN A 284 -1.50 -14.64 3.03
N PRO A 285 -1.57 -15.62 3.94
CA PRO A 285 -1.37 -17.01 3.59
C PRO A 285 -2.52 -17.52 2.73
N GLY A 286 -2.26 -18.54 1.94
CA GLY A 286 -3.24 -19.13 1.03
C GLY A 286 -2.60 -20.06 0.03
N LEU A 287 -3.44 -20.81 -0.68
CA LEU A 287 -3.02 -21.71 -1.76
C LEU A 287 -3.95 -21.48 -2.95
N ALA A 288 -3.36 -21.17 -4.10
CA ALA A 288 -4.11 -20.88 -5.31
C ALA A 288 -3.44 -21.46 -6.56
N ARG A 289 -4.28 -21.94 -7.48
CA ARG A 289 -3.92 -22.31 -8.86
C ARG A 289 -4.60 -21.31 -9.78
N GLY A 290 -3.87 -20.70 -10.69
CA GLY A 290 -4.45 -19.69 -11.56
C GLY A 290 -3.54 -19.20 -12.68
N LEU A 291 -4.13 -18.48 -13.64
CA LEU A 291 -3.42 -17.89 -14.76
C LEU A 291 -2.63 -16.65 -14.29
N LEU A 292 -1.30 -16.70 -14.39
CA LEU A 292 -0.43 -15.57 -14.12
C LEU A 292 -0.65 -14.45 -15.15
N GLN A 293 -0.92 -13.26 -14.63
CA GLN A 293 -1.05 -12.01 -15.38
C GLN A 293 -0.02 -11.03 -14.82
N ALA A 294 1.20 -11.09 -15.34
CA ALA A 294 2.32 -10.25 -14.94
C ALA A 294 2.25 -8.83 -15.54
N ARG A 295 1.46 -8.65 -16.61
CA ARG A 295 1.17 -7.36 -17.25
C ARG A 295 -0.35 -7.10 -17.32
N PRO A 296 -1.02 -6.93 -16.18
CA PRO A 296 -2.47 -6.78 -16.19
C PRO A 296 -2.87 -5.47 -16.89
N VAL A 297 -3.75 -5.59 -17.88
CA VAL A 297 -4.43 -4.43 -18.47
C VAL A 297 -5.60 -4.06 -17.56
N LEU A 298 -5.36 -3.13 -16.64
CA LEU A 298 -6.39 -2.57 -15.75
C LEU A 298 -7.19 -1.50 -16.52
N GLU A 299 -7.95 -1.90 -17.54
CA GLU A 299 -8.90 -1.01 -18.21
C GLU A 299 -10.14 -0.80 -17.32
N HIS A 300 -10.55 0.45 -17.10
CA HIS A 300 -11.81 0.75 -16.42
C HIS A 300 -12.99 0.06 -17.15
N GLY A 301 -13.62 -0.90 -16.47
CA GLY A 301 -14.87 -1.53 -16.91
C GLY A 301 -14.75 -2.93 -17.54
N LYS A 302 -13.54 -3.50 -17.74
CA LYS A 302 -13.41 -4.94 -18.06
C LYS A 302 -13.19 -5.76 -16.79
N PRO A 303 -14.01 -6.78 -16.51
CA PRO A 303 -13.86 -7.59 -15.31
C PRO A 303 -12.58 -8.44 -15.36
N LEU A 304 -11.80 -8.41 -14.27
CA LEU A 304 -10.71 -9.36 -14.06
C LEU A 304 -11.28 -10.78 -13.92
N ARG A 305 -10.47 -11.78 -14.26
CA ARG A 305 -10.86 -13.18 -14.18
C ARG A 305 -10.72 -13.69 -12.75
N GLU A 306 -11.68 -14.46 -12.29
CA GLU A 306 -11.67 -15.07 -10.95
C GLU A 306 -10.53 -16.09 -10.80
N ASP A 307 -10.09 -16.73 -11.89
CA ASP A 307 -9.00 -17.70 -11.94
C ASP A 307 -7.60 -17.08 -12.18
N GLY A 308 -7.48 -15.74 -12.10
CA GLY A 308 -6.22 -15.04 -12.36
C GLY A 308 -5.35 -14.83 -11.11
N ILE A 309 -4.02 -14.92 -11.28
CA ILE A 309 -3.01 -14.47 -10.31
C ILE A 309 -2.36 -13.21 -10.89
N TYR A 310 -2.54 -12.07 -10.23
CA TYR A 310 -2.22 -10.76 -10.82
C TYR A 310 -1.00 -10.11 -10.19
N VAL A 311 -0.06 -9.64 -11.01
CA VAL A 311 1.06 -8.78 -10.57
C VAL A 311 0.66 -7.31 -10.69
N LEU A 312 0.36 -6.67 -9.56
CA LEU A 312 -0.10 -5.29 -9.49
C LEU A 312 1.06 -4.34 -9.12
N PRO A 313 1.11 -3.12 -9.68
CA PRO A 313 2.14 -2.15 -9.34
C PRO A 313 2.01 -1.61 -7.91
N GLU A 314 0.78 -1.53 -7.41
CA GLU A 314 0.40 -1.09 -6.06
C GLU A 314 -0.92 -1.77 -5.64
N THR A 315 -1.34 -1.57 -4.39
CA THR A 315 -2.66 -2.02 -3.95
C THR A 315 -3.73 -1.21 -4.66
N VAL A 316 -4.65 -1.87 -5.35
CA VAL A 316 -5.80 -1.20 -5.97
C VAL A 316 -6.89 -0.95 -4.92
N SER A 317 -7.66 0.11 -5.12
CA SER A 317 -8.80 0.45 -4.27
C SER A 317 -9.92 -0.60 -4.32
N GLU A 318 -10.08 -1.24 -5.48
CA GLU A 318 -11.05 -2.30 -5.71
C GLU A 318 -10.48 -3.40 -6.59
N LEU A 319 -10.66 -4.66 -6.16
CA LEU A 319 -10.39 -5.84 -6.95
C LEU A 319 -11.58 -6.81 -6.79
N PRO A 320 -12.13 -7.41 -7.86
CA PRO A 320 -13.00 -8.58 -7.71
C PRO A 320 -12.24 -9.73 -7.04
N PRO A 321 -12.92 -10.78 -6.53
CA PRO A 321 -12.26 -11.99 -6.09
C PRO A 321 -11.40 -12.58 -7.22
N VAL A 322 -10.12 -12.77 -6.96
CA VAL A 322 -9.14 -13.38 -7.89
C VAL A 322 -8.46 -14.55 -7.18
N ALA A 323 -7.76 -15.40 -7.92
CA ALA A 323 -7.08 -16.56 -7.36
C ALA A 323 -5.89 -16.17 -6.49
N GLY A 324 -5.12 -15.14 -6.86
CA GLY A 324 -3.97 -14.67 -6.08
C GLY A 324 -3.51 -13.26 -6.43
N ILE A 325 -2.80 -12.63 -5.50
CA ILE A 325 -2.33 -11.24 -5.65
C ILE A 325 -0.82 -11.17 -5.39
N LEU A 326 -0.09 -10.60 -6.34
CA LEU A 326 1.33 -10.29 -6.22
C LEU A 326 1.51 -8.77 -6.38
N THR A 327 2.14 -8.08 -5.44
CA THR A 327 2.29 -6.61 -5.51
C THR A 327 3.76 -6.23 -5.64
N ALA A 328 4.12 -5.54 -6.73
CA ALA A 328 5.50 -5.13 -7.05
C ALA A 328 6.00 -3.92 -6.24
N GLY A 329 5.15 -3.33 -5.40
CA GLY A 329 5.50 -2.29 -4.44
C GLY A 329 4.82 -2.53 -3.09
N GLU A 330 5.17 -1.76 -2.06
CA GLU A 330 4.50 -1.90 -0.76
C GLU A 330 3.00 -1.69 -0.89
N GLY A 331 2.23 -2.73 -0.56
CA GLY A 331 0.78 -2.64 -0.43
C GLY A 331 0.37 -2.22 0.98
N ASN A 332 -0.77 -1.56 1.11
CA ASN A 332 -1.34 -1.26 2.42
C ASN A 332 -2.08 -2.50 2.94
N PRO A 333 -1.53 -3.28 3.90
CA PRO A 333 -2.09 -4.57 4.32
C PRO A 333 -3.47 -4.45 4.99
N LEU A 334 -3.89 -3.24 5.34
CA LEU A 334 -5.18 -2.95 5.96
C LEU A 334 -6.18 -2.32 4.97
N SER A 335 -5.88 -2.30 3.66
CA SER A 335 -6.85 -1.85 2.66
C SER A 335 -8.05 -2.80 2.56
N HIS A 336 -9.17 -2.31 2.04
CA HIS A 336 -10.36 -3.14 1.82
C HIS A 336 -10.09 -4.41 1.00
N VAL A 337 -9.27 -4.30 -0.04
CA VAL A 337 -8.89 -5.45 -0.89
C VAL A 337 -8.04 -6.44 -0.11
N GLN A 338 -7.15 -5.97 0.76
CA GLN A 338 -6.27 -6.83 1.55
C GLN A 338 -7.03 -7.58 2.64
N LEU A 339 -7.95 -6.90 3.33
CA LEU A 339 -8.85 -7.52 4.30
C LEU A 339 -9.80 -8.53 3.63
N LEU A 340 -10.31 -8.21 2.44
CA LEU A 340 -11.11 -9.14 1.64
C LEU A 340 -10.30 -10.38 1.26
N ALA A 341 -9.08 -10.19 0.73
CA ALA A 341 -8.20 -11.29 0.35
C ALA A 341 -7.91 -12.20 1.55
N ARG A 342 -7.67 -11.63 2.73
CA ARG A 342 -7.43 -12.37 3.97
C ARG A 342 -8.65 -13.17 4.43
N ASN A 343 -9.83 -12.57 4.41
CA ASN A 343 -11.11 -13.22 4.75
C ASN A 343 -11.43 -14.37 3.79
N LEU A 344 -11.06 -14.24 2.52
CA LEU A 344 -11.29 -15.26 1.49
C LEU A 344 -10.14 -16.28 1.37
N GLY A 345 -9.05 -16.11 2.11
CA GLY A 345 -7.86 -16.97 2.03
C GLY A 345 -7.11 -16.88 0.69
N ILE A 346 -7.23 -15.75 0.00
CA ILE A 346 -6.52 -15.48 -1.26
C ILE A 346 -5.05 -15.21 -0.92
N PRO A 347 -4.09 -16.01 -1.44
CA PRO A 347 -2.68 -15.79 -1.20
C PRO A 347 -2.23 -14.43 -1.74
N ASN A 348 -1.54 -13.66 -0.91
CA ASN A 348 -1.11 -12.31 -1.24
C ASN A 348 0.34 -12.07 -0.82
N VAL A 349 1.18 -11.65 -1.78
CA VAL A 349 2.62 -11.48 -1.57
C VAL A 349 3.10 -10.17 -2.17
N THR A 350 3.90 -9.44 -1.40
CA THR A 350 4.69 -8.33 -1.95
C THR A 350 5.97 -8.89 -2.54
N ILE A 351 6.30 -8.51 -3.76
CA ILE A 351 7.47 -9.00 -4.50
C ILE A 351 8.44 -7.86 -4.79
N ASN A 352 9.73 -8.17 -4.77
CA ASN A 352 10.75 -7.21 -5.19
C ASN A 352 10.92 -7.18 -6.73
N PRO A 353 11.67 -6.21 -7.28
CA PRO A 353 11.88 -6.12 -8.73
C PRO A 353 12.56 -7.34 -9.36
N GLY A 354 13.36 -8.11 -8.60
CA GLY A 354 14.02 -9.31 -9.10
C GLY A 354 13.02 -10.43 -9.37
N VAL A 355 12.16 -10.72 -8.41
CA VAL A 355 11.06 -11.70 -8.55
C VAL A 355 10.09 -11.25 -9.65
N GLN A 356 9.77 -9.96 -9.71
CA GLN A 356 8.89 -9.40 -10.73
C GLN A 356 9.40 -9.70 -12.16
N GLN A 357 10.71 -9.60 -12.38
CA GLN A 357 11.30 -9.89 -13.68
C GLN A 357 11.10 -11.36 -14.09
N THR A 358 11.33 -12.30 -13.17
CA THR A 358 11.09 -13.73 -13.42
C THR A 358 9.60 -14.03 -13.69
N LEU A 359 8.68 -13.34 -13.00
CA LEU A 359 7.25 -13.48 -13.26
C LEU A 359 6.84 -12.91 -14.63
N LEU A 360 7.49 -11.83 -15.08
CA LEU A 360 7.27 -11.27 -16.43
C LEU A 360 7.71 -12.23 -17.54
N GLU A 361 8.70 -13.08 -17.29
CA GLU A 361 9.18 -14.11 -18.21
C GLU A 361 8.19 -15.29 -18.32
N ASN A 362 7.36 -15.50 -17.31
CA ASN A 362 6.36 -16.57 -17.23
C ASN A 362 4.92 -16.07 -17.42
N ASP A 363 4.73 -14.88 -18.00
CA ASP A 363 3.42 -14.25 -18.18
C ASP A 363 2.47 -15.14 -19.02
N ASN A 364 1.18 -15.15 -18.67
CA ASN A 364 0.13 -15.98 -19.28
C ASN A 364 0.31 -17.50 -19.15
N THR A 365 0.97 -17.97 -18.09
CA THR A 365 1.06 -19.40 -17.74
C THR A 365 0.18 -19.73 -16.53
N ILE A 366 -0.23 -20.98 -16.37
CA ILE A 366 -0.90 -21.42 -15.13
C ILE A 366 0.19 -21.75 -14.12
N ILE A 367 0.08 -21.13 -12.95
CA ILE A 367 1.02 -21.32 -11.85
C ILE A 367 0.28 -21.73 -10.59
N VAL A 368 1.02 -22.29 -9.65
CA VAL A 368 0.60 -22.44 -8.26
C VAL A 368 1.31 -21.42 -7.39
N LEU A 369 0.53 -20.70 -6.59
CA LEU A 369 1.00 -19.78 -5.56
C LEU A 369 0.60 -20.34 -4.19
N ALA A 370 1.61 -20.75 -3.43
CA ALA A 370 1.47 -21.21 -2.06
C ALA A 370 2.16 -20.24 -1.09
N VAL A 371 1.43 -19.79 -0.08
CA VAL A 371 1.92 -18.87 0.95
C VAL A 371 1.58 -19.46 2.31
N SER A 372 2.59 -19.85 3.06
CA SER A 372 2.40 -20.47 4.38
C SER A 372 2.10 -19.41 5.46
N PRO A 373 1.44 -19.81 6.57
CA PRO A 373 1.30 -18.95 7.75
C PRO A 373 2.63 -18.43 8.31
N GLY A 374 3.70 -19.23 8.25
CA GLY A 374 5.05 -18.82 8.62
C GLY A 374 5.75 -17.89 7.62
N GLY A 375 5.08 -17.50 6.54
CA GLY A 375 5.57 -16.53 5.55
C GLY A 375 6.45 -17.11 4.44
N LEU A 376 6.46 -18.43 4.27
CA LEU A 376 7.13 -19.08 3.15
C LEU A 376 6.29 -18.97 1.89
N VAL A 377 6.94 -18.57 0.79
CA VAL A 377 6.31 -18.48 -0.52
C VAL A 377 6.89 -19.54 -1.46
N GLU A 378 6.03 -20.27 -2.14
CA GLU A 378 6.35 -21.16 -3.26
C GLU A 378 5.50 -20.74 -4.46
N ILE A 379 6.19 -20.32 -5.53
CA ILE A 379 5.61 -20.10 -6.85
C ILE A 379 6.16 -21.19 -7.75
N SER A 380 5.28 -22.02 -8.31
CA SER A 380 5.67 -23.17 -9.12
C SER A 380 4.85 -23.24 -10.40
N GLU A 381 5.39 -23.91 -11.42
CA GLU A 381 4.58 -24.31 -12.57
C GLU A 381 3.47 -25.26 -12.13
N ASP A 382 2.35 -25.21 -12.84
CA ASP A 382 1.26 -26.12 -12.61
C ASP A 382 1.57 -27.52 -13.17
N ASP A 383 1.65 -28.51 -12.29
CA ASP A 383 1.93 -29.91 -12.62
C ASP A 383 0.95 -30.88 -11.93
N PRO A 384 0.82 -32.15 -12.39
CA PRO A 384 -0.14 -33.11 -11.82
C PRO A 384 0.07 -33.42 -10.33
N GLY A 385 1.25 -33.15 -9.77
CA GLY A 385 1.53 -33.32 -8.34
C GLY A 385 0.75 -32.37 -7.44
N TRP A 386 0.23 -31.27 -7.99
CA TRP A 386 -0.62 -30.32 -7.26
C TRP A 386 -2.08 -30.78 -7.14
N ASP A 387 -2.54 -31.71 -7.98
CA ASP A 387 -3.94 -32.15 -7.98
C ASP A 387 -4.36 -32.77 -6.64
N GLU A 388 -3.47 -33.55 -6.02
CA GLU A 388 -3.70 -34.14 -4.68
C GLU A 388 -3.77 -33.07 -3.59
N VAL A 389 -2.93 -32.02 -3.68
CA VAL A 389 -2.88 -30.92 -2.72
C VAL A 389 -4.17 -30.09 -2.77
N PHE A 390 -4.68 -29.81 -3.97
CA PHE A 390 -5.94 -29.06 -4.12
C PHE A 390 -7.18 -29.91 -3.76
N ALA A 391 -7.16 -31.22 -4.00
CA ALA A 391 -8.27 -32.11 -3.66
C ALA A 391 -8.58 -32.14 -2.15
N GLU A 392 -7.57 -31.99 -1.28
CA GLU A 392 -7.77 -31.88 0.17
C GLU A 392 -8.42 -30.54 0.61
N SER A 393 -8.40 -29.51 -0.25
CA SER A 393 -8.83 -28.15 0.08
C SER A 393 -10.21 -27.72 -0.45
N ASP A 394 -10.80 -28.50 -1.37
CA ASP A 394 -12.04 -28.16 -2.08
C ASP A 394 -13.33 -28.31 -1.22
N ASP A 395 -13.22 -28.87 -0.01
CA ASP A 395 -14.36 -29.09 0.92
C ASP A 395 -14.91 -27.78 1.55
N SER A 396 -14.38 -26.62 1.16
CA SER A 396 -14.65 -25.31 1.80
C SER A 396 -15.43 -24.29 0.96
N ARG A 397 -15.71 -24.54 -0.34
CA ARG A 397 -16.37 -23.56 -1.25
C ARG A 397 -17.91 -23.51 -1.19
N GLY A 398 -18.53 -24.03 -0.13
CA GLY A 398 -19.96 -24.37 -0.12
C GLY A 398 -20.92 -23.52 0.74
N VAL A 399 -20.53 -22.37 1.30
CA VAL A 399 -21.42 -21.63 2.21
C VAL A 399 -22.39 -20.74 1.44
N ARG A 400 -23.68 -21.12 1.38
CA ARG A 400 -24.78 -20.22 0.96
C ARG A 400 -25.22 -19.36 2.15
N ILE A 401 -25.37 -18.07 1.92
CA ILE A 401 -25.76 -17.09 2.94
C ILE A 401 -27.29 -17.01 3.03
N GLU A 402 -27.84 -17.10 4.23
CA GLU A 402 -29.28 -16.99 4.47
C GLU A 402 -29.59 -15.74 5.32
N PRO A 403 -30.48 -14.83 4.86
CA PRO A 403 -30.94 -13.71 5.69
C PRO A 403 -31.70 -14.20 6.93
N ASP A 404 -31.38 -13.66 8.10
CA ASP A 404 -32.13 -13.92 9.34
C ASP A 404 -33.44 -13.11 9.35
N LEU A 405 -34.52 -13.76 8.88
CA LEU A 405 -35.84 -13.13 8.78
C LEU A 405 -36.56 -13.05 10.12
N ASP A 406 -36.24 -13.94 11.07
CA ASP A 406 -36.88 -13.97 12.40
C ASP A 406 -36.44 -12.78 13.25
N LYS A 407 -35.20 -12.32 13.04
CA LYS A 407 -34.67 -11.11 13.67
C LYS A 407 -35.24 -9.82 13.10
N LEU A 408 -35.79 -9.81 11.89
CA LEU A 408 -36.10 -8.58 11.15
C LEU A 408 -37.37 -7.87 11.69
N ASP A 409 -37.24 -6.58 12.04
CA ASP A 409 -38.33 -5.71 12.50
C ASP A 409 -38.50 -4.51 11.56
N LEU A 410 -39.55 -4.58 10.74
CA LEU A 410 -39.91 -3.55 9.75
C LEU A 410 -40.99 -2.59 10.24
N SER A 411 -41.33 -2.63 11.54
CA SER A 411 -42.34 -1.75 12.14
C SER A 411 -41.82 -0.33 12.38
N LEU A 412 -40.49 -0.17 12.52
CA LEU A 412 -39.86 1.13 12.68
C LEU A 412 -39.82 1.90 11.35
N ARG A 413 -40.79 2.81 11.16
CA ARG A 413 -41.00 3.57 9.92
C ARG A 413 -40.71 5.07 10.05
N ARG A 414 -39.80 5.46 10.94
CA ARG A 414 -39.39 6.86 11.14
C ARG A 414 -37.88 6.97 11.24
N VAL A 415 -37.34 8.14 10.90
CA VAL A 415 -35.92 8.47 11.10
C VAL A 415 -35.62 8.50 12.60
N VAL A 416 -34.45 7.98 12.99
CA VAL A 416 -34.06 7.86 14.40
C VAL A 416 -32.63 8.39 14.62
N PRO A 417 -32.38 9.21 15.66
CA PRO A 417 -31.01 9.53 16.06
C PRO A 417 -30.25 8.27 16.46
N ILE A 418 -28.97 8.18 16.10
CA ILE A 418 -28.15 7.01 16.43
C ILE A 418 -28.00 6.81 17.94
N ASP A 419 -28.12 7.87 18.75
CA ASP A 419 -28.12 7.80 20.22
C ASP A 419 -29.27 6.95 20.80
N LYS A 420 -30.32 6.69 20.01
CA LYS A 420 -31.45 5.84 20.41
C LYS A 420 -31.32 4.39 19.93
N LEU A 421 -30.24 4.05 19.22
CA LEU A 421 -29.97 2.72 18.70
C LEU A 421 -28.95 1.98 19.57
N SER A 422 -28.80 0.68 19.33
CA SER A 422 -27.88 -0.20 20.06
C SER A 422 -27.37 -1.32 19.17
N ALA A 423 -26.39 -2.09 19.67
CA ALA A 423 -25.98 -3.33 19.01
C ALA A 423 -27.14 -4.31 18.74
N ALA A 424 -28.21 -4.29 19.57
CA ALA A 424 -29.39 -5.14 19.39
C ALA A 424 -30.27 -4.77 18.18
N ASP A 425 -30.04 -3.60 17.59
CA ASP A 425 -30.74 -3.16 16.37
C ASP A 425 -30.08 -3.67 15.09
N SER A 426 -28.85 -4.20 15.18
CA SER A 426 -28.06 -4.72 14.06
C SER A 426 -28.77 -5.86 13.34
N GLY A 427 -29.08 -5.67 12.05
CA GLY A 427 -29.82 -6.64 11.23
C GLY A 427 -31.31 -6.76 11.59
N ARG A 428 -31.77 -6.07 12.65
CA ARG A 428 -33.16 -6.07 13.13
C ARG A 428 -33.94 -4.90 12.57
N THR A 429 -33.58 -3.66 12.94
CA THR A 429 -34.26 -2.43 12.46
C THR A 429 -33.39 -1.60 11.53
N VAL A 430 -32.06 -1.67 11.70
CA VAL A 430 -31.03 -1.02 10.88
C VAL A 430 -29.91 -2.01 10.60
N GLY A 431 -29.03 -1.69 9.66
CA GLY A 431 -27.87 -2.54 9.41
C GLY A 431 -26.80 -2.43 10.51
N PRO A 432 -25.77 -3.28 10.42
CA PRO A 432 -24.73 -3.33 11.43
C PRO A 432 -23.86 -2.09 11.54
N LYS A 433 -23.64 -1.33 10.45
CA LYS A 433 -22.83 -0.11 10.53
C LYS A 433 -23.48 0.92 11.44
N ALA A 434 -24.79 1.16 11.27
CA ALA A 434 -25.54 2.08 12.10
C ALA A 434 -25.63 1.59 13.55
N ALA A 435 -25.93 0.30 13.76
CA ALA A 435 -26.06 -0.29 15.10
C ALA A 435 -24.75 -0.31 15.90
N LYS A 436 -23.64 -0.73 15.27
CA LYS A 436 -22.32 -0.76 15.91
C LYS A 436 -21.78 0.65 16.17
N LEU A 437 -22.01 1.59 15.24
CA LEU A 437 -21.60 2.99 15.45
C LEU A 437 -22.41 3.65 16.57
N ALA A 438 -23.70 3.36 16.67
CA ALA A 438 -24.54 3.79 17.78
C ALA A 438 -24.02 3.26 19.12
N GLU A 439 -23.67 1.97 19.18
CA GLU A 439 -23.08 1.38 20.39
C GLU A 439 -21.73 2.04 20.72
N LEU A 440 -20.89 2.28 19.70
CA LEU A 440 -19.59 2.94 19.88
C LEU A 440 -19.76 4.37 20.43
N ARG A 441 -20.77 5.10 19.96
CA ARG A 441 -21.07 6.45 20.42
C ARG A 441 -21.51 6.50 21.87
N LYS A 442 -22.24 5.49 22.38
CA LYS A 442 -22.60 5.45 23.82
C LYS A 442 -21.36 5.41 24.72
N HIS A 443 -20.34 4.66 24.30
CA HIS A 443 -19.12 4.46 25.08
C HIS A 443 -18.06 5.54 24.80
N TYR A 444 -18.10 6.16 23.63
CA TYR A 444 -17.18 7.21 23.16
C TYR A 444 -17.92 8.40 22.53
N PRO A 445 -18.76 9.13 23.28
CA PRO A 445 -19.67 10.15 22.72
C PRO A 445 -18.95 11.33 22.08
N GLU A 446 -17.77 11.68 22.59
CA GLU A 446 -16.93 12.76 22.07
C GLU A 446 -16.13 12.34 20.82
N ALA A 447 -15.89 11.05 20.62
CA ALA A 447 -15.07 10.56 19.50
C ALA A 447 -15.92 10.19 18.27
N VAL A 448 -17.18 9.82 18.44
CA VAL A 448 -18.08 9.43 17.34
C VAL A 448 -18.96 10.59 16.93
N SER A 449 -19.04 10.88 15.63
CA SER A 449 -19.91 11.93 15.08
C SER A 449 -21.39 11.73 15.43
N ARG A 450 -22.14 12.83 15.45
CA ARG A 450 -23.61 12.77 15.54
C ARG A 450 -24.17 12.17 14.24
N GLY A 451 -25.32 11.52 14.34
CA GLY A 451 -25.93 10.88 13.18
C GLY A 451 -27.40 10.55 13.36
N VAL A 452 -28.06 10.29 12.23
CA VAL A 452 -29.40 9.71 12.18
C VAL A 452 -29.39 8.49 11.27
N ALA A 453 -30.23 7.51 11.57
CA ALA A 453 -30.46 6.36 10.72
C ALA A 453 -31.87 6.42 10.11
N ILE A 454 -31.96 6.01 8.84
CA ILE A 454 -33.19 5.73 8.13
C ILE A 454 -33.40 4.21 8.14
N PRO A 455 -34.34 3.66 8.94
CA PRO A 455 -34.49 2.22 9.16
C PRO A 455 -35.02 1.43 7.96
N PHE A 456 -34.89 0.09 8.01
CA PHE A 456 -35.41 -0.83 6.99
C PHE A 456 -36.92 -0.66 6.76
N GLY A 457 -37.67 -0.39 7.83
CA GLY A 457 -39.12 -0.16 7.74
C GLY A 457 -39.48 1.06 6.89
N VAL A 458 -38.64 2.10 6.88
CA VAL A 458 -38.83 3.27 6.00
C VAL A 458 -38.61 2.88 4.56
N PHE A 459 -37.52 2.17 4.23
CA PHE A 459 -37.29 1.68 2.87
C PHE A 459 -38.46 0.82 2.39
N LYS A 460 -38.97 -0.08 3.23
CA LYS A 460 -40.15 -0.88 2.90
C LYS A 460 -41.37 0.00 2.61
N ALA A 461 -41.69 0.97 3.46
CA ALA A 461 -42.87 1.81 3.31
C ALA A 461 -42.77 2.78 2.12
N VAL A 462 -41.62 3.42 1.94
CA VAL A 462 -41.43 4.48 0.94
C VAL A 462 -41.15 3.91 -0.45
N VAL A 463 -40.52 2.74 -0.54
CA VAL A 463 -40.09 2.15 -1.83
C VAL A 463 -40.86 0.88 -2.13
N LEU A 464 -40.79 -0.13 -1.26
CA LEU A 464 -41.25 -1.49 -1.59
C LEU A 464 -42.78 -1.64 -1.56
N GLU A 465 -43.48 -0.85 -0.75
CA GLU A 465 -44.95 -0.82 -0.65
C GLU A 465 -45.60 0.07 -1.74
N GLN A 466 -44.81 0.72 -2.60
CA GLN A 466 -45.35 1.55 -3.68
C GLN A 466 -46.05 0.70 -4.75
N PRO A 467 -47.10 1.24 -5.40
CA PRO A 467 -47.82 0.51 -6.45
C PRO A 467 -46.91 0.19 -7.63
N HIS A 468 -47.01 -1.04 -8.15
CA HIS A 468 -46.35 -1.43 -9.39
C HIS A 468 -47.36 -1.48 -10.57
N PRO A 469 -47.01 -1.03 -11.79
CA PRO A 469 -47.90 -1.09 -12.96
C PRO A 469 -48.47 -2.49 -13.26
N ASP A 470 -47.66 -3.54 -13.07
CA ASP A 470 -48.09 -4.95 -13.19
C ASP A 470 -48.94 -5.47 -12.01
N GLY A 471 -49.46 -4.58 -11.15
CA GLY A 471 -50.32 -4.88 -10.02
C GLY A 471 -49.60 -5.25 -8.72
N GLY A 472 -50.25 -4.95 -7.59
CA GLY A 472 -49.70 -5.11 -6.25
C GLY A 472 -48.62 -4.07 -5.92
N THR A 473 -47.83 -4.34 -4.90
CA THR A 473 -46.69 -3.50 -4.52
C THR A 473 -45.44 -3.82 -5.36
N LEU A 474 -44.44 -2.93 -5.35
CA LEU A 474 -43.12 -3.20 -5.93
C LEU A 474 -42.52 -4.49 -5.34
N PHE A 475 -42.69 -4.73 -4.05
CA PHE A 475 -42.27 -5.97 -3.39
C PHE A 475 -42.97 -7.21 -3.96
N ASP A 476 -44.28 -7.14 -4.20
CA ASP A 476 -45.03 -8.26 -4.77
C ASP A 476 -44.60 -8.54 -6.20
N TRP A 477 -44.34 -7.51 -6.99
CA TRP A 477 -43.75 -7.67 -8.32
C TRP A 477 -42.35 -8.30 -8.24
N MET A 478 -41.49 -7.81 -7.35
CA MET A 478 -40.13 -8.30 -7.15
C MET A 478 -40.12 -9.80 -6.83
N LYS A 479 -40.95 -10.26 -5.87
CA LYS A 479 -41.11 -11.69 -5.56
C LYS A 479 -41.58 -12.51 -6.77
N ARG A 480 -42.49 -11.97 -7.59
CA ARG A 480 -42.94 -12.66 -8.83
C ARG A 480 -41.79 -12.83 -9.82
N GLN A 481 -40.92 -11.83 -9.98
CA GLN A 481 -39.77 -11.92 -10.88
C GLN A 481 -38.73 -12.92 -10.38
N TYR A 482 -38.42 -12.93 -9.07
CA TYR A 482 -37.54 -13.94 -8.49
C TYR A 482 -38.03 -15.37 -8.71
N ARG A 483 -39.33 -15.64 -8.53
CA ARG A 483 -39.93 -16.95 -8.83
C ARG A 483 -39.80 -17.34 -10.32
N LYS A 484 -39.97 -16.38 -11.24
CA LYS A 484 -39.78 -16.61 -12.68
C LYS A 484 -38.32 -16.94 -13.01
N LEU A 485 -37.36 -16.28 -12.38
CA LEU A 485 -35.94 -16.54 -12.58
C LEU A 485 -35.51 -17.90 -12.01
N ALA A 486 -36.04 -18.28 -10.84
CA ALA A 486 -35.78 -19.59 -10.22
C ALA A 486 -36.29 -20.76 -11.07
N ALA A 487 -37.35 -20.55 -11.86
CA ALA A 487 -37.89 -21.56 -12.78
C ALA A 487 -37.04 -21.77 -14.05
N LEU A 488 -36.01 -20.95 -14.30
CA LEU A 488 -35.13 -21.06 -15.47
C LEU A 488 -33.83 -21.82 -15.13
N PRO A 489 -33.34 -22.71 -16.02
CA PRO A 489 -32.06 -23.40 -15.82
C PRO A 489 -30.89 -22.45 -15.57
N ALA A 490 -29.99 -22.84 -14.65
CA ALA A 490 -28.74 -22.10 -14.41
C ALA A 490 -27.87 -22.08 -15.69
N GLY A 491 -27.13 -21.00 -15.92
CA GLY A 491 -26.21 -20.86 -17.07
C GLY A 491 -26.86 -20.52 -18.42
N ASN A 492 -28.19 -20.50 -18.54
CA ASN A 492 -28.90 -20.18 -19.78
C ASN A 492 -28.83 -18.66 -20.11
N SER A 493 -28.57 -18.31 -21.38
CA SER A 493 -28.53 -16.92 -21.87
C SER A 493 -29.82 -16.14 -21.62
N VAL A 494 -30.98 -16.79 -21.76
CA VAL A 494 -32.31 -16.22 -21.50
C VAL A 494 -32.49 -15.87 -20.02
N ARG A 495 -31.94 -16.67 -19.10
CA ARG A 495 -31.97 -16.37 -17.66
C ARG A 495 -31.13 -15.13 -17.36
N ARG A 496 -29.94 -15.00 -17.96
CA ARG A 496 -29.08 -13.82 -17.80
C ARG A 496 -29.76 -12.56 -18.30
N GLU A 497 -30.34 -12.60 -19.49
CA GLU A 497 -31.04 -11.45 -20.08
C GLU A 497 -32.22 -11.00 -19.22
N ARG A 498 -33.07 -11.95 -18.80
CA ARG A 498 -34.22 -11.64 -17.92
C ARG A 498 -33.78 -11.13 -16.55
N SER A 499 -32.68 -11.65 -16.01
CA SER A 499 -32.12 -11.18 -14.74
C SER A 499 -31.67 -9.73 -14.84
N GLU A 500 -31.00 -9.36 -15.92
CA GLU A 500 -30.59 -7.96 -16.15
C GLU A 500 -31.78 -7.02 -16.39
N GLN A 501 -32.79 -7.46 -17.16
CA GLN A 501 -34.01 -6.66 -17.36
C GLN A 501 -34.73 -6.40 -16.03
N PHE A 502 -34.93 -7.46 -15.23
CA PHE A 502 -35.53 -7.36 -13.91
C PHE A 502 -34.75 -6.42 -12.99
N ARG A 503 -33.43 -6.62 -12.89
CA ARG A 503 -32.55 -5.77 -12.09
C ARG A 503 -32.61 -4.31 -12.53
N ALA A 504 -32.53 -4.04 -13.84
CA ALA A 504 -32.52 -2.69 -14.38
C ALA A 504 -33.84 -1.95 -14.09
N GLU A 505 -34.99 -2.63 -14.20
CA GLU A 505 -36.28 -2.06 -13.84
C GLU A 505 -36.38 -1.82 -12.33
N LEU A 506 -35.99 -2.79 -11.49
CA LEU A 506 -35.98 -2.64 -10.04
C LEU A 506 -35.12 -1.45 -9.61
N TYR A 507 -33.88 -1.38 -10.12
CA TYR A 507 -32.95 -0.28 -9.85
C TYR A 507 -33.55 1.08 -10.21
N ARG A 508 -34.12 1.20 -11.43
CA ARG A 508 -34.73 2.44 -11.90
C ARG A 508 -35.91 2.88 -11.03
N ARG A 509 -36.79 1.94 -10.65
CA ARG A 509 -37.94 2.26 -9.79
C ARG A 509 -37.54 2.75 -8.40
N ILE A 510 -36.48 2.17 -7.83
CA ILE A 510 -35.95 2.62 -6.54
C ILE A 510 -35.35 4.02 -6.69
N LEU A 511 -34.55 4.25 -7.74
CA LEU A 511 -33.92 5.54 -8.00
C LEU A 511 -34.95 6.67 -8.24
N ASP A 512 -36.01 6.37 -8.99
CA ASP A 512 -37.08 7.31 -9.34
C ASP A 512 -38.13 7.48 -8.21
N THR A 513 -37.91 6.87 -7.03
CA THR A 513 -38.86 6.97 -5.92
C THR A 513 -38.99 8.42 -5.46
N ARG A 514 -40.23 8.94 -5.48
CA ARG A 514 -40.52 10.28 -4.99
C ARG A 514 -40.76 10.25 -3.49
N LEU A 515 -39.93 10.98 -2.75
CA LEU A 515 -40.11 11.19 -1.32
C LEU A 515 -41.33 12.08 -1.06
N SER A 516 -42.24 11.66 -0.19
CA SER A 516 -43.42 12.44 0.17
C SER A 516 -43.06 13.67 1.01
N ASP A 517 -43.89 14.71 0.96
CA ASP A 517 -43.65 15.92 1.76
C ASP A 517 -43.64 15.64 3.26
N SER A 518 -44.51 14.74 3.74
CA SER A 518 -44.47 14.27 5.12
C SER A 518 -43.14 13.61 5.50
N PHE A 519 -42.56 12.77 4.62
CA PHE A 519 -41.25 12.17 4.91
C PHE A 519 -40.13 13.21 4.89
N ARG A 520 -40.19 14.17 3.96
CA ARG A 520 -39.23 15.28 3.89
C ARG A 520 -39.26 16.13 5.16
N ASP A 521 -40.44 16.44 5.67
CA ASP A 521 -40.62 17.21 6.90
C ASP A 521 -40.11 16.44 8.13
N ASP A 522 -40.44 15.14 8.24
CA ASP A 522 -39.91 14.27 9.29
C ASP A 522 -38.37 14.19 9.24
N LEU A 523 -37.79 14.08 8.04
CA LEU A 523 -36.35 14.09 7.85
C LEU A 523 -35.74 15.43 8.28
N ARG A 524 -36.29 16.57 7.83
CA ARG A 524 -35.82 17.90 8.26
C ARG A 524 -35.88 18.06 9.78
N GLN A 525 -36.96 17.60 10.41
CA GLN A 525 -37.12 17.68 11.86
C GLN A 525 -36.08 16.81 12.59
N ALA A 526 -35.84 15.58 12.11
CA ALA A 526 -34.84 14.69 12.69
C ALA A 526 -33.40 15.24 12.53
N LEU A 527 -33.08 15.81 11.36
CA LEU A 527 -31.80 16.46 11.10
C LEU A 527 -31.62 17.66 12.02
N LYS A 528 -32.61 18.56 12.11
CA LYS A 528 -32.57 19.75 12.98
C LYS A 528 -32.43 19.38 14.45
N ALA A 529 -33.15 18.36 14.91
CA ALA A 529 -33.07 17.89 16.30
C ALA A 529 -31.69 17.30 16.65
N THR A 530 -30.96 16.76 15.67
CA THR A 530 -29.67 16.08 15.88
C THR A 530 -28.49 17.02 15.69
N PHE A 531 -28.52 17.83 14.63
CA PHE A 531 -27.40 18.65 14.20
C PHE A 531 -27.53 20.13 14.61
N GLY A 532 -28.74 20.60 14.87
CA GLY A 532 -29.04 22.02 15.13
C GLY A 532 -29.57 22.73 13.88
N ASP A 533 -29.55 24.06 13.90
CA ASP A 533 -30.05 24.92 12.82
C ASP A 533 -28.98 25.26 11.76
N GLU A 534 -27.70 24.99 12.05
CA GLU A 534 -26.61 25.27 11.12
C GLU A 534 -26.51 24.19 10.04
N PRO A 535 -26.24 24.55 8.77
CA PRO A 535 -25.97 23.58 7.71
C PRO A 535 -24.77 22.70 8.06
N VAL A 536 -24.93 21.39 7.95
CA VAL A 536 -23.85 20.42 8.15
C VAL A 536 -23.71 19.53 6.92
N GLY A 537 -22.47 19.21 6.56
CA GLY A 537 -22.20 18.17 5.58
C GLY A 537 -22.50 16.79 6.18
N LEU A 538 -23.08 15.89 5.39
CA LEU A 538 -23.41 14.53 5.80
C LEU A 538 -22.74 13.49 4.91
N PHE A 539 -22.15 12.46 5.51
CA PHE A 539 -21.89 11.19 4.84
C PHE A 539 -23.17 10.37 4.79
N VAL A 540 -23.59 9.99 3.59
CA VAL A 540 -24.75 9.13 3.34
C VAL A 540 -24.23 7.72 3.06
N ARG A 541 -24.30 6.84 4.06
CA ARG A 541 -23.72 5.48 4.00
C ARG A 541 -24.82 4.44 3.86
N SER A 542 -24.68 3.57 2.86
CA SER A 542 -25.51 2.36 2.72
C SER A 542 -25.19 1.33 3.80
N ASP A 543 -26.23 0.70 4.32
CA ASP A 543 -26.16 -0.34 5.34
C ASP A 543 -27.32 -1.34 5.16
N THR A 544 -27.05 -2.65 5.20
CA THR A 544 -28.06 -3.68 4.85
C THR A 544 -28.27 -4.71 5.98
N ASN A 545 -29.42 -5.40 5.97
CA ASN A 545 -29.72 -6.45 6.95
C ASN A 545 -28.84 -7.71 6.82
N VAL A 546 -28.06 -7.81 5.75
CA VAL A 546 -27.22 -8.97 5.42
C VAL A 546 -25.73 -8.67 5.54
N GLU A 547 -25.34 -7.47 6.02
CA GLU A 547 -23.97 -6.94 5.90
C GLU A 547 -22.90 -7.65 6.74
N ASP A 548 -23.32 -8.29 7.83
CA ASP A 548 -22.46 -8.97 8.81
C ASP A 548 -22.63 -10.51 8.80
N LEU A 549 -23.31 -11.07 7.80
CA LEU A 549 -23.50 -12.52 7.76
C LEU A 549 -22.16 -13.22 7.49
N ALA A 550 -21.92 -14.34 8.18
CA ALA A 550 -20.74 -15.18 7.99
C ALA A 550 -20.50 -15.47 6.50
N GLY A 551 -19.31 -15.13 5.98
CA GLY A 551 -18.97 -15.27 4.56
C GLY A 551 -19.41 -14.12 3.65
N PHE A 552 -20.04 -13.06 4.17
CA PHE A 552 -20.36 -11.84 3.43
C PHE A 552 -19.46 -10.67 3.86
N THR A 553 -18.89 -9.96 2.89
CA THR A 553 -18.36 -8.61 3.13
C THR A 553 -18.96 -7.65 2.11
N GLY A 554 -19.55 -6.55 2.59
CA GLY A 554 -20.12 -5.50 1.73
C GLY A 554 -19.08 -4.58 1.06
N ALA A 555 -17.79 -4.93 1.13
CA ALA A 555 -16.70 -4.10 0.62
C ALA A 555 -16.82 -3.92 -0.91
N GLY A 556 -16.91 -2.67 -1.36
CA GLY A 556 -17.11 -2.33 -2.79
C GLY A 556 -18.50 -2.67 -3.34
N LEU A 557 -19.47 -3.08 -2.50
CA LEU A 557 -20.85 -3.39 -2.91
C LEU A 557 -21.90 -2.36 -2.46
N ASN A 558 -21.51 -1.45 -1.56
CA ASN A 558 -22.39 -0.50 -0.89
C ASN A 558 -21.95 0.95 -1.20
N LEU A 559 -22.91 1.82 -1.56
CA LEU A 559 -22.62 3.22 -1.90
C LEU A 559 -22.40 4.05 -0.63
N THR A 560 -21.38 4.91 -0.67
CA THR A 560 -21.18 5.99 0.31
C THR A 560 -21.02 7.29 -0.45
N LEU A 561 -21.88 8.27 -0.16
CA LEU A 561 -21.78 9.61 -0.73
C LEU A 561 -21.21 10.55 0.33
N PRO A 562 -19.99 11.10 0.11
CA PRO A 562 -19.34 11.93 1.11
C PRO A 562 -19.86 13.37 1.04
N ASN A 563 -20.02 13.99 2.22
CA ASN A 563 -20.17 15.43 2.37
C ASN A 563 -21.30 16.07 1.57
N VAL A 564 -22.51 15.54 1.70
CA VAL A 564 -23.72 16.12 1.15
C VAL A 564 -24.17 17.28 2.03
N VAL A 565 -24.13 18.51 1.52
CA VAL A 565 -24.43 19.75 2.28
C VAL A 565 -25.82 20.32 1.99
N ASP A 566 -26.39 20.00 0.84
CA ASP A 566 -27.69 20.51 0.39
C ASP A 566 -28.81 19.49 0.63
N PHE A 567 -30.01 19.97 1.00
CA PHE A 567 -31.14 19.10 1.33
C PHE A 567 -31.79 18.47 0.10
N ASP A 568 -31.78 19.13 -1.06
CA ASP A 568 -32.27 18.53 -2.30
C ASP A 568 -31.31 17.43 -2.78
N LEU A 569 -30.00 17.69 -2.71
CA LEU A 569 -28.99 16.67 -2.97
C LEU A 569 -29.06 15.49 -1.98
N LEU A 570 -29.42 15.73 -0.71
CA LEU A 570 -29.63 14.67 0.27
C LEU A 570 -30.79 13.74 -0.13
N GLN A 571 -31.88 14.29 -0.67
CA GLN A 571 -33.01 13.49 -1.13
C GLN A 571 -32.62 12.57 -2.30
N GLU A 572 -31.85 13.11 -3.26
CA GLU A 572 -31.29 12.32 -4.37
C GLU A 572 -30.32 11.25 -3.85
N SER A 573 -29.49 11.61 -2.88
CA SER A 573 -28.54 10.69 -2.25
C SER A 573 -29.23 9.53 -1.56
N ILE A 574 -30.37 9.76 -0.92
CA ILE A 574 -31.17 8.71 -0.26
C ILE A 574 -31.65 7.67 -1.27
N THR A 575 -32.21 8.09 -2.42
CA THR A 575 -32.71 7.14 -3.42
C THR A 575 -31.56 6.40 -4.13
N GLN A 576 -30.44 7.07 -4.39
CA GLN A 576 -29.22 6.44 -4.90
C GLN A 576 -28.68 5.36 -3.96
N VAL A 577 -28.61 5.65 -2.67
CA VAL A 577 -28.15 4.69 -1.66
C VAL A 577 -29.10 3.50 -1.55
N TRP A 578 -30.42 3.73 -1.52
CA TRP A 578 -31.40 2.65 -1.56
C TRP A 578 -31.30 1.77 -2.81
N ALA A 579 -30.94 2.34 -3.96
CA ALA A 579 -30.75 1.60 -5.21
C ALA A 579 -29.42 0.84 -5.27
N SER A 580 -28.42 1.22 -4.46
CA SER A 580 -27.05 0.68 -4.57
C SER A 580 -26.92 -0.85 -4.45
N PRO A 581 -27.71 -1.58 -3.63
CA PRO A 581 -27.66 -3.04 -3.58
C PRO A 581 -28.13 -3.73 -4.88
N PHE A 582 -28.80 -2.98 -5.77
CA PHE A 582 -29.37 -3.48 -7.03
C PHE A 582 -28.55 -3.05 -8.27
N THR A 583 -27.33 -2.56 -8.06
CA THR A 583 -26.33 -2.42 -9.14
C THR A 583 -25.97 -3.80 -9.73
N ALA A 584 -25.47 -3.84 -10.97
CA ALA A 584 -25.19 -5.11 -11.66
C ALA A 584 -24.29 -6.04 -10.84
N ARG A 585 -23.18 -5.50 -10.30
CA ARG A 585 -22.23 -6.23 -9.45
C ARG A 585 -22.90 -6.77 -8.18
N ALA A 586 -23.53 -5.89 -7.41
CA ALA A 586 -24.09 -6.25 -6.11
C ALA A 586 -25.31 -7.20 -6.23
N PHE A 587 -26.10 -7.05 -7.30
CA PHE A 587 -27.21 -7.94 -7.60
C PHE A 587 -26.72 -9.33 -8.03
N SER A 588 -25.80 -9.40 -9.00
CA SER A 588 -25.25 -10.66 -9.52
C SER A 588 -24.62 -11.49 -8.39
N TRP A 589 -23.81 -10.84 -7.56
CA TRP A 589 -23.16 -11.50 -6.42
C TRP A 589 -24.17 -12.17 -5.50
N ARG A 590 -25.24 -11.44 -5.12
CA ARG A 590 -26.32 -11.96 -4.25
C ARG A 590 -27.07 -13.12 -4.90
N GLN A 591 -27.30 -13.09 -6.22
CA GLN A 591 -27.94 -14.21 -6.92
C GLN A 591 -27.14 -15.50 -6.84
N SER A 592 -25.81 -15.42 -6.79
CA SER A 592 -24.92 -16.58 -6.78
C SER A 592 -24.72 -17.17 -5.38
N HIS A 593 -24.79 -16.35 -4.32
CA HIS A 593 -24.35 -16.74 -2.98
C HIS A 593 -25.42 -16.69 -1.89
N MET A 594 -26.61 -16.14 -2.16
CA MET A 594 -27.65 -15.91 -1.14
C MET A 594 -28.92 -16.73 -1.41
N THR A 595 -29.51 -17.27 -0.34
CA THR A 595 -30.89 -17.79 -0.37
C THR A 595 -31.88 -16.67 -0.06
N ALA A 596 -33.02 -16.66 -0.74
CA ALA A 596 -34.06 -15.62 -0.60
C ALA A 596 -33.57 -14.16 -0.79
N PRO A 597 -32.90 -13.84 -1.92
CA PRO A 597 -32.37 -12.49 -2.19
C PRO A 597 -33.44 -11.39 -2.27
N GLU A 598 -34.73 -11.74 -2.32
CA GLU A 598 -35.85 -10.79 -2.19
C GLU A 598 -35.95 -10.11 -0.82
N HIS A 599 -35.30 -10.64 0.22
CA HIS A 599 -35.39 -10.14 1.59
C HIS A 599 -34.19 -9.29 2.01
N VAL A 600 -33.59 -8.59 1.04
CA VAL A 600 -32.56 -7.57 1.31
C VAL A 600 -33.23 -6.21 1.51
N TYR A 601 -33.06 -5.66 2.70
CA TYR A 601 -33.57 -4.35 3.08
C TYR A 601 -32.41 -3.39 3.34
N THR A 602 -32.56 -2.18 2.83
CA THR A 602 -31.54 -1.13 2.94
C THR A 602 -31.93 -0.12 4.01
N SER A 603 -31.00 0.14 4.92
CA SER A 603 -31.03 1.28 5.84
C SER A 603 -29.97 2.30 5.40
N ILE A 604 -30.11 3.53 5.85
CA ILE A 604 -29.17 4.60 5.54
C ILE A 604 -28.66 5.20 6.84
N LEU A 605 -27.35 5.30 6.98
CA LEU A 605 -26.71 6.05 8.05
C LEU A 605 -26.31 7.43 7.50
N LEU A 606 -26.92 8.48 8.05
CA LEU A 606 -26.54 9.87 7.81
C LEU A 606 -25.65 10.33 8.97
N LEU A 607 -24.36 10.51 8.70
CA LEU A 607 -23.36 10.86 9.70
C LEU A 607 -22.79 12.24 9.43
N GLU A 608 -22.63 13.07 10.46
CA GLU A 608 -21.96 14.36 10.34
C GLU A 608 -20.54 14.21 9.77
N SER A 609 -20.27 14.93 8.69
CA SER A 609 -18.96 14.96 8.03
C SER A 609 -17.91 15.57 8.94
N VAL A 610 -16.81 14.85 9.11
CA VAL A 610 -15.65 15.31 9.87
C VAL A 610 -14.50 15.54 8.90
N GLY A 611 -14.03 16.78 8.80
CA GLY A 611 -12.88 17.18 7.97
C GLY A 611 -11.55 16.71 8.56
N SER A 612 -11.37 15.40 8.70
CA SER A 612 -10.19 14.83 9.37
C SER A 612 -8.90 15.26 8.69
N ASP A 613 -7.96 15.75 9.48
CA ASP A 613 -6.59 16.08 9.04
C ASP A 613 -5.85 14.81 8.61
N LYS A 614 -6.19 13.69 9.25
CA LYS A 614 -5.60 12.36 9.07
C LYS A 614 -6.69 11.31 9.28
N SER A 615 -6.64 10.22 8.53
CA SER A 615 -7.55 9.08 8.73
C SER A 615 -6.85 7.76 8.48
N GLY A 616 -7.35 6.73 9.14
CA GLY A 616 -6.68 5.45 9.21
C GLY A 616 -7.57 4.29 9.63
N VAL A 617 -6.97 3.11 9.58
CA VAL A 617 -7.50 1.85 10.09
C VAL A 617 -6.57 1.35 11.19
N LEU A 618 -7.16 0.90 12.30
CA LEU A 618 -6.47 0.35 13.45
C LEU A 618 -7.01 -1.05 13.76
N VAL A 619 -6.11 -2.04 13.79
CA VAL A 619 -6.41 -3.37 14.31
C VAL A 619 -5.81 -3.52 15.71
N THR A 620 -6.60 -4.00 16.68
CA THR A 620 -6.15 -4.19 18.08
C THR A 620 -5.34 -5.47 18.30
N ALA A 621 -4.61 -5.88 17.28
CA ALA A 621 -3.65 -6.97 17.29
C ALA A 621 -2.63 -6.73 16.17
N ASP A 622 -1.46 -7.34 16.29
CA ASP A 622 -0.52 -7.45 15.20
C ASP A 622 -1.08 -8.43 14.16
N ILE A 623 -1.38 -7.92 12.96
CA ILE A 623 -1.95 -8.73 11.88
C ILE A 623 -1.01 -9.84 11.38
N ASP A 624 0.30 -9.74 11.63
CA ASP A 624 1.25 -10.75 11.17
C ASP A 624 1.38 -11.89 12.19
N THR A 625 1.32 -11.59 13.49
CA THR A 625 1.58 -12.55 14.58
C THR A 625 0.35 -12.91 15.42
N GLY A 626 -0.75 -12.16 15.30
CA GLY A 626 -1.93 -12.26 16.14
C GLY A 626 -1.76 -11.71 17.56
N ALA A 627 -0.58 -11.15 17.90
CA ALA A 627 -0.28 -10.66 19.23
C ALA A 627 -1.17 -9.47 19.61
N ARG A 628 -1.85 -9.55 20.75
CA ARG A 628 -2.80 -8.51 21.23
C ARG A 628 -2.16 -7.39 22.04
N ASP A 629 -0.84 -7.45 22.22
CA ASP A 629 -0.05 -6.43 22.90
C ASP A 629 0.47 -5.36 21.92
N THR A 630 0.18 -5.48 20.62
CA THR A 630 0.66 -4.60 19.57
C THR A 630 -0.49 -4.22 18.65
N LEU A 631 -0.58 -2.95 18.26
CA LEU A 631 -1.58 -2.46 17.30
C LEU A 631 -0.99 -2.43 15.90
N SER A 632 -1.74 -2.88 14.90
CA SER A 632 -1.45 -2.61 13.50
C SER A 632 -2.23 -1.39 13.03
N VAL A 633 -1.55 -0.39 12.49
CA VAL A 633 -2.17 0.87 12.06
C VAL A 633 -1.77 1.20 10.63
N ALA A 634 -2.72 1.59 9.80
CA ALA A 634 -2.50 2.20 8.49
C ALA A 634 -3.14 3.57 8.48
N VAL A 635 -2.41 4.61 8.06
CA VAL A 635 -2.87 6.00 8.18
C VAL A 635 -2.36 6.87 7.04
N ASN A 636 -3.19 7.82 6.61
CA ASN A 636 -2.86 8.83 5.60
C ASN A 636 -3.36 10.21 6.01
N GLU A 637 -2.85 11.24 5.33
CA GLU A 637 -3.39 12.59 5.43
C GLU A 637 -4.78 12.69 4.79
N GLY A 638 -5.65 13.51 5.37
CA GLY A 638 -7.00 13.73 4.88
C GLY A 638 -7.96 12.58 5.15
N LEU A 639 -9.04 12.53 4.36
CA LEU A 639 -10.19 11.63 4.52
C LEU A 639 -10.05 10.30 3.76
N GLY A 640 -10.38 9.19 4.41
CA GLY A 640 -10.48 7.85 3.81
C GLY A 640 -9.18 7.32 3.19
N GLY A 641 -8.06 8.03 3.32
CA GLY A 641 -6.87 7.81 2.50
C GLY A 641 -6.22 6.44 2.71
N ALA A 642 -6.21 5.92 3.94
CA ALA A 642 -5.64 4.59 4.21
C ALA A 642 -6.63 3.44 3.97
N VAL A 643 -7.88 3.73 3.63
CA VAL A 643 -8.91 2.70 3.46
C VAL A 643 -9.06 2.35 1.97
N ASP A 644 -8.94 3.37 1.10
CA ASP A 644 -9.18 3.29 -0.34
C ASP A 644 -7.96 2.83 -1.16
N GLY A 645 -7.09 2.00 -0.58
CA GLY A 645 -5.96 1.40 -1.29
C GLY A 645 -4.78 2.33 -1.60
N GLN A 646 -4.83 3.62 -1.20
CA GLN A 646 -3.68 4.51 -1.37
C GLN A 646 -2.47 4.02 -0.55
N ALA A 647 -1.27 4.33 -1.02
CA ALA A 647 -0.04 4.12 -0.26
C ALA A 647 -0.13 4.86 1.09
N ALA A 648 -0.17 4.09 2.18
CA ALA A 648 -0.41 4.58 3.53
C ALA A 648 0.78 4.34 4.44
N GLU A 649 0.95 5.23 5.43
CA GLU A 649 1.89 4.98 6.51
C GLU A 649 1.40 3.78 7.33
N SER A 650 2.21 2.74 7.41
CA SER A 650 1.86 1.49 8.12
C SER A 650 2.75 1.32 9.33
N LEU A 651 2.16 1.09 10.51
CA LEU A 651 2.85 1.09 11.80
C LEU A 651 2.53 -0.20 12.59
N ARG A 652 3.49 -0.58 13.44
CA ARG A 652 3.25 -1.47 14.59
C ARG A 652 3.51 -0.67 15.87
N ILE A 653 2.48 -0.58 16.71
CA ILE A 653 2.49 0.24 17.92
C ILE A 653 2.34 -0.69 19.13
N PRO A 654 3.44 -1.00 19.84
CA PRO A 654 3.36 -1.74 21.10
C PRO A 654 2.48 -1.00 22.11
N LEU A 655 1.60 -1.73 22.79
CA LEU A 655 0.72 -1.20 23.82
C LEU A 655 1.46 -0.91 25.11
N ASP A 656 2.60 -1.54 25.40
CA ASP A 656 3.40 -1.34 26.62
C ASP A 656 4.14 0.01 26.65
N GLY A 657 4.15 0.76 25.55
CA GLY A 657 4.89 2.01 25.42
C GLY A 657 6.19 1.91 24.63
N GLY A 658 6.56 0.71 24.17
CA GLY A 658 7.75 0.44 23.37
C GLY A 658 7.84 1.23 22.06
N PRO A 659 8.97 1.14 21.35
CA PRO A 659 9.21 1.90 20.12
C PRO A 659 8.23 1.51 19.02
N VAL A 660 7.70 2.51 18.32
CA VAL A 660 6.82 2.30 17.16
C VAL A 660 7.67 1.88 15.96
N ARG A 661 7.36 0.73 15.36
CA ARG A 661 7.99 0.28 14.12
C ARG A 661 7.23 0.82 12.92
N VAL A 662 7.96 1.39 11.95
CA VAL A 662 7.40 1.87 10.68
C VAL A 662 7.62 0.80 9.63
N LEU A 663 6.53 0.35 9.02
CA LEU A 663 6.56 -0.66 7.96
C LEU A 663 6.52 -0.04 6.57
N ALA A 664 5.78 1.06 6.41
CA ALA A 664 5.67 1.81 5.17
C ALA A 664 5.46 3.30 5.48
N SER A 665 5.85 4.18 4.56
CA SER A 665 5.62 5.62 4.64
C SER A 665 4.40 6.02 3.82
N ALA A 666 3.70 7.09 4.24
CA ALA A 666 2.62 7.67 3.44
C ALA A 666 3.18 8.40 2.20
N THR A 667 3.15 7.73 1.05
CA THR A 667 3.69 8.27 -0.21
C THR A 667 2.61 8.74 -1.18
N ALA A 668 1.35 8.79 -0.76
CA ALA A 668 0.28 9.39 -1.55
C ALA A 668 0.60 10.87 -1.88
N PRO A 669 0.60 11.28 -3.16
CA PRO A 669 0.95 12.65 -3.56
C PRO A 669 -0.14 13.66 -3.23
N THR A 670 -1.38 13.20 -3.05
CA THR A 670 -2.54 14.01 -2.70
C THR A 670 -3.21 13.49 -1.44
N ARG A 671 -3.99 14.36 -0.80
CA ARG A 671 -4.87 14.08 0.34
C ARG A 671 -6.26 14.58 0.03
N ARG A 672 -7.26 13.92 0.58
CA ARG A 672 -8.68 14.26 0.40
C ARG A 672 -9.18 15.15 1.52
N VAL A 673 -9.89 16.22 1.17
CA VAL A 673 -10.51 17.13 2.15
C VAL A 673 -11.96 17.39 1.78
N LEU A 674 -12.78 17.77 2.77
CA LEU A 674 -14.17 18.17 2.52
C LEU A 674 -14.21 19.47 1.73
N SER A 675 -15.07 19.53 0.73
CA SER A 675 -15.41 20.80 0.06
C SER A 675 -16.48 21.56 0.84
N LEU A 676 -16.39 22.89 0.87
CA LEU A 676 -17.46 23.73 1.43
C LEU A 676 -18.74 23.69 0.60
N GLU A 677 -18.63 23.39 -0.70
CA GLU A 677 -19.76 23.27 -1.64
C GLU A 677 -20.36 21.85 -1.65
N GLY A 678 -19.82 20.93 -0.85
CA GLY A 678 -20.19 19.52 -0.84
C GLY A 678 -19.24 18.63 -1.66
N GLY A 679 -19.21 17.35 -1.30
CA GLY A 679 -18.25 16.38 -1.84
C GLY A 679 -16.83 16.52 -1.27
N ILE A 680 -15.88 15.91 -1.97
CA ILE A 680 -14.45 15.84 -1.59
C ILE A 680 -13.61 16.49 -2.69
N VAL A 681 -12.56 17.21 -2.31
CA VAL A 681 -11.52 17.70 -3.22
C VAL A 681 -10.16 17.10 -2.85
N GLU A 682 -9.29 16.96 -3.84
CA GLU A 682 -7.91 16.52 -3.63
C GLU A 682 -6.96 17.72 -3.57
N LEU A 683 -6.12 17.74 -2.54
CA LEU A 683 -5.05 18.72 -2.36
C LEU A 683 -3.70 18.01 -2.28
N PRO A 684 -2.57 18.68 -2.57
CA PRO A 684 -1.25 18.10 -2.32
C PRO A 684 -1.10 17.66 -0.87
N SER A 685 -0.50 16.49 -0.63
CA SER A 685 -0.15 16.05 0.72
C SER A 685 1.07 16.84 1.23
N SER A 686 1.21 16.96 2.56
CA SER A 686 2.28 17.76 3.17
C SER A 686 3.68 17.21 2.92
N GLY A 687 3.80 15.88 2.76
CA GLY A 687 5.08 15.20 2.62
C GLY A 687 5.90 15.15 3.91
N THR A 688 5.24 15.23 5.06
CA THR A 688 5.86 15.08 6.37
C THR A 688 6.43 13.67 6.58
N ASP A 689 7.51 13.57 7.35
CA ASP A 689 8.20 12.31 7.65
C ASP A 689 7.36 11.31 8.46
N ALA A 690 6.36 11.81 9.19
CA ALA A 690 5.45 11.03 10.00
C ALA A 690 4.04 11.60 9.89
N VAL A 691 3.05 10.74 9.63
CA VAL A 691 1.64 11.17 9.60
C VAL A 691 1.14 11.39 11.02
N LEU A 692 1.32 10.42 11.92
CA LEU A 692 0.88 10.52 13.31
C LEU A 692 1.94 11.12 14.23
N SER A 693 1.52 12.04 15.08
CA SER A 693 2.32 12.60 16.18
C SER A 693 2.37 11.65 17.39
N PRO A 694 3.35 11.82 18.30
CA PRO A 694 3.41 11.03 19.53
C PRO A 694 2.16 11.13 20.41
N ALA A 695 1.50 12.30 20.44
CA ALA A 695 0.28 12.51 21.20
C ALA A 695 -0.93 11.76 20.61
N GLU A 696 -1.02 11.67 19.28
CA GLU A 696 -2.05 10.90 18.58
C GLU A 696 -1.82 9.39 18.76
N ILE A 697 -0.56 8.93 18.69
CA ILE A 697 -0.20 7.52 18.99
C ILE A 697 -0.58 7.15 20.42
N LYS A 698 -0.39 8.06 21.38
CA LYS A 698 -0.81 7.86 22.77
C LYS A 698 -2.33 7.68 22.89
N GLN A 699 -3.12 8.49 22.18
CA GLN A 699 -4.59 8.35 22.15
C GLN A 699 -5.02 7.00 21.57
N LEU A 700 -4.36 6.49 20.53
CA LEU A 700 -4.65 5.16 19.98
C LEU A 700 -4.36 4.04 21.00
N ARG A 701 -3.26 4.13 21.74
CA ARG A 701 -2.93 3.19 22.83
C ARG A 701 -3.97 3.23 23.95
N GLU A 702 -4.36 4.44 24.38
CA GLU A 702 -5.37 4.64 25.42
C GLU A 702 -6.74 4.09 24.98
N PHE A 703 -7.16 4.37 23.75
CA PHE A 703 -8.38 3.82 23.16
C PHE A 703 -8.35 2.29 23.18
N ALA A 704 -7.31 1.67 22.61
CA ALA A 704 -7.20 0.22 22.51
C ALA A 704 -7.18 -0.48 23.88
N ARG A 705 -6.53 0.11 24.90
CA ARG A 705 -6.55 -0.41 26.27
C ARG A 705 -7.92 -0.30 26.93
N SER A 706 -8.64 0.78 26.67
CA SER A 706 -9.97 1.01 27.25
C SER A 706 -11.08 0.22 26.56
N LEU A 707 -10.85 -0.25 25.33
CA LEU A 707 -11.86 -0.89 24.50
C LEU A 707 -12.48 -2.14 25.15
N PRO A 708 -11.71 -3.11 25.69
CA PRO A 708 -12.29 -4.29 26.33
C PRO A 708 -13.07 -4.00 27.62
N GLU A 709 -12.79 -2.86 28.28
CA GLU A 709 -13.46 -2.47 29.52
C GLU A 709 -14.75 -1.69 29.27
N ARG A 710 -14.79 -0.91 28.17
CA ARG A 710 -15.88 0.03 27.87
C ARG A 710 -16.85 -0.49 26.82
N PHE A 711 -16.38 -1.29 25.86
CA PHE A 711 -17.19 -1.75 24.75
C PHE A 711 -17.59 -3.22 24.93
N PRO A 712 -18.78 -3.65 24.47
CA PRO A 712 -19.17 -5.07 24.51
C PRO A 712 -18.11 -5.98 23.88
N PRO A 713 -17.98 -7.25 24.34
CA PRO A 713 -17.02 -8.18 23.78
C PRO A 713 -17.14 -8.28 22.26
N ILE A 714 -16.01 -8.13 21.58
CA ILE A 714 -15.91 -8.28 20.13
C ILE A 714 -15.68 -9.76 19.86
N THR A 715 -16.62 -10.38 19.16
CA THR A 715 -16.60 -11.82 18.90
C THR A 715 -16.62 -12.16 17.41
N ASP A 716 -16.11 -13.35 17.09
CA ASP A 716 -16.32 -14.00 15.80
C ASP A 716 -17.72 -14.65 15.73
N ASP A 717 -18.05 -15.25 14.58
CA ASP A 717 -19.33 -15.90 14.33
C ASP A 717 -19.58 -17.13 15.23
N ALA A 718 -18.53 -17.69 15.84
CA ALA A 718 -18.60 -18.79 16.80
C ALA A 718 -18.67 -18.32 18.27
N GLY A 719 -18.69 -17.01 18.50
CA GLY A 719 -18.71 -16.40 19.84
C GLY A 719 -17.33 -16.35 20.52
N GLY A 720 -16.25 -16.68 19.81
CA GLY A 720 -14.87 -16.55 20.29
C GLY A 720 -14.41 -15.09 20.30
N SER A 721 -13.45 -14.73 21.15
CA SER A 721 -12.94 -13.36 21.21
C SER A 721 -12.14 -13.00 19.96
N ALA A 722 -12.49 -11.89 19.30
CA ALA A 722 -11.81 -11.38 18.11
C ALA A 722 -11.13 -10.01 18.38
N PRO A 723 -10.02 -9.68 17.71
CA PRO A 723 -9.50 -8.32 17.69
C PRO A 723 -10.50 -7.35 17.04
N ALA A 724 -10.40 -6.06 17.35
CA ALA A 724 -11.19 -5.02 16.70
C ALA A 724 -10.46 -4.50 15.47
N ASP A 725 -11.19 -4.28 14.39
CA ASP A 725 -10.83 -3.44 13.25
C ASP A 725 -11.63 -2.12 13.32
N VAL A 726 -10.92 -1.00 13.40
CA VAL A 726 -11.47 0.31 13.73
C VAL A 726 -11.04 1.34 12.68
N GLU A 727 -12.02 1.97 12.03
CA GLU A 727 -11.79 3.16 11.20
C GLU A 727 -11.75 4.39 12.11
N PHE A 728 -10.68 5.18 12.00
CA PHE A 728 -10.47 6.36 12.84
C PHE A 728 -9.95 7.55 12.03
N GLY A 729 -9.98 8.72 12.66
CA GLY A 729 -9.31 9.91 12.16
C GLY A 729 -8.91 10.85 13.27
N PHE A 730 -8.20 11.91 12.90
CA PHE A 730 -7.84 13.00 13.80
C PHE A 730 -8.34 14.32 13.22
N LEU A 731 -8.97 15.12 14.06
CA LEU A 731 -9.34 16.50 13.76
C LEU A 731 -8.77 17.38 14.87
N GLU A 732 -7.86 18.29 14.53
CA GLU A 732 -7.17 19.17 15.48
C GLU A 732 -6.48 18.37 16.59
N GLY A 733 -5.86 17.24 16.23
CA GLY A 733 -5.18 16.34 17.15
C GLY A 733 -6.09 15.53 18.08
N ARG A 734 -7.41 15.56 17.91
CA ARG A 734 -8.37 14.76 18.69
C ARG A 734 -8.85 13.55 17.90
N LEU A 735 -8.80 12.37 18.53
CA LEU A 735 -9.26 11.10 17.95
C LEU A 735 -10.76 11.15 17.65
N ARG A 736 -11.11 10.70 16.43
CA ARG A 736 -12.47 10.48 15.96
C ARG A 736 -12.61 9.03 15.49
N LEU A 737 -13.76 8.42 15.73
CA LEU A 737 -14.05 7.02 15.40
C LEU A 737 -15.21 6.96 14.41
N PHE A 738 -15.02 6.22 13.31
CA PHE A 738 -15.96 6.17 12.19
C PHE A 738 -16.63 4.82 12.03
N GLN A 739 -15.97 3.74 12.46
CA GLN A 739 -16.51 2.38 12.40
C GLN A 739 -15.72 1.45 13.34
N LEU A 740 -16.38 0.41 13.84
CA LEU A 740 -15.75 -0.70 14.56
C LEU A 740 -16.39 -2.02 14.11
N ARG A 741 -15.57 -3.02 13.81
CA ARG A 741 -15.99 -4.39 13.47
C ARG A 741 -15.01 -5.43 14.04
N PRO A 742 -15.40 -6.71 14.18
CA PRO A 742 -14.43 -7.77 14.47
C PRO A 742 -13.46 -7.93 13.29
N PHE A 743 -12.19 -8.15 13.60
CA PHE A 743 -11.16 -8.58 12.66
C PHE A 743 -11.13 -10.11 12.64
N LEU A 744 -11.39 -10.72 11.48
CA LEU A 744 -11.53 -12.16 11.31
C LEU A 744 -10.46 -12.69 10.36
N ASP A 745 -9.94 -13.89 10.65
CA ASP A 745 -9.04 -14.64 9.76
C ASP A 745 -9.77 -15.84 9.16
N SER A 746 -9.45 -16.19 7.90
CA SER A 746 -10.05 -17.37 7.28
C SER A 746 -9.57 -18.66 7.99
N SER A 747 -10.51 -19.36 8.63
CA SER A 747 -10.23 -20.62 9.33
C SER A 747 -9.87 -21.79 8.40
N SER A 748 -10.00 -21.61 7.07
CA SER A 748 -9.66 -22.60 6.05
C SER A 748 -8.15 -22.67 5.79
N VAL A 749 -7.45 -21.53 5.77
CA VAL A 749 -6.00 -21.47 5.51
C VAL A 749 -5.19 -22.06 6.65
N ALA A 750 -5.59 -21.81 7.90
CA ALA A 750 -4.96 -22.39 9.08
C ALA A 750 -5.04 -23.93 9.15
N ARG A 751 -5.96 -24.55 8.38
CA ARG A 751 -6.19 -26.00 8.35
C ARG A 751 -5.55 -26.72 7.15
N ASN A 752 -4.91 -25.99 6.23
CA ASN A 752 -4.30 -26.61 5.05
C ASN A 752 -3.01 -27.37 5.44
N SER A 753 -3.03 -28.69 5.27
CA SER A 753 -1.96 -29.64 5.62
C SER A 753 -0.63 -29.33 4.92
N TYR A 754 -0.69 -28.93 3.66
CA TYR A 754 0.48 -28.59 2.84
C TYR A 754 1.16 -27.32 3.34
N LEU A 755 0.37 -26.26 3.61
CA LEU A 755 0.92 -25.00 4.13
C LEU A 755 1.56 -25.17 5.51
N GLN A 756 0.99 -26.02 6.38
CA GLN A 756 1.61 -26.37 7.67
C GLN A 756 2.91 -27.18 7.48
N GLN A 757 2.94 -28.08 6.50
CA GLN A 757 4.15 -28.84 6.18
C GLN A 757 5.27 -27.92 5.68
N MET A 758 4.96 -26.90 4.86
CA MET A 758 5.94 -25.89 4.45
C MET A 758 6.65 -25.29 5.66
N ASP A 759 5.89 -24.88 6.69
CA ASP A 759 6.44 -24.29 7.92
C ASP A 759 7.23 -25.32 8.75
N SER A 760 6.75 -26.56 8.83
CA SER A 760 7.41 -27.63 9.62
C SER A 760 8.78 -28.09 9.07
N ARG A 761 9.03 -27.87 7.77
CA ARG A 761 10.31 -28.22 7.11
C ARG A 761 11.45 -27.25 7.48
N ALA A 762 11.15 -26.12 8.14
CA ALA A 762 12.14 -25.23 8.74
C ALA A 762 12.69 -25.81 10.07
N GLY A 763 13.53 -26.83 9.97
CA GLY A 763 14.00 -27.66 11.10
C GLY A 763 15.27 -27.16 11.82
N ALA A 764 15.64 -25.89 11.75
CA ALA A 764 16.86 -25.39 12.40
C ALA A 764 16.64 -24.93 13.85
N ASP A 765 17.68 -25.03 14.68
CA ASP A 765 17.71 -24.42 16.01
C ASP A 765 17.72 -22.89 15.90
N LEU A 766 16.53 -22.29 15.95
CA LEU A 766 16.31 -20.85 15.87
C LEU A 766 16.96 -20.06 17.02
N ASN A 767 17.33 -20.73 18.13
CA ASN A 767 18.01 -20.13 19.26
C ASN A 767 19.53 -20.13 19.12
N ARG A 768 20.07 -20.84 18.12
CA ARG A 768 21.50 -20.78 17.77
C ARG A 768 21.90 -19.32 17.57
N ARG A 769 23.03 -18.92 18.16
CA ARG A 769 23.53 -17.56 18.00
C ARG A 769 24.40 -17.39 16.76
N VAL A 770 24.17 -16.30 16.03
CA VAL A 770 24.90 -15.92 14.81
C VAL A 770 26.10 -15.06 15.18
N ASP A 771 27.29 -15.48 14.78
CA ASP A 771 28.50 -14.67 14.94
C ASP A 771 28.61 -13.64 13.80
N MET A 772 28.47 -12.35 14.15
CA MET A 772 28.55 -11.24 13.22
C MET A 772 29.96 -11.01 12.67
N ARG A 773 31.01 -11.51 13.34
CA ARG A 773 32.39 -11.44 12.82
C ARG A 773 32.69 -12.57 11.84
N GLY A 774 31.85 -13.61 11.82
CA GLY A 774 31.90 -14.69 10.84
C GLY A 774 31.50 -14.23 9.44
N ARG A 775 31.90 -15.00 8.44
CA ARG A 775 31.44 -14.81 7.05
C ARG A 775 30.06 -15.43 6.85
N PRO A 776 29.21 -14.84 5.99
CA PRO A 776 27.98 -15.50 5.56
C PRO A 776 28.30 -16.79 4.82
N ASN A 777 27.48 -17.83 5.00
CA ASN A 777 27.52 -18.98 4.12
C ASN A 777 26.78 -18.62 2.81
N PRO A 778 27.43 -18.76 1.64
CA PRO A 778 26.86 -18.37 0.36
C PRO A 778 25.64 -19.19 -0.06
#